data_AF-A0A0Q6G416-F1
#
_entry.id   AF-A0A0Q6G416-F1
#
_cell.length_a   1.000
_cell.length_b   1.000
_cell.length_c   1.000
_cell.angle_alpha   90.00
_cell.angle_beta   90.00
_cell.angle_gamma   90.00
#
_symmetry.space_group_name_H-M   'P 1'
#
loop_
_entity.id
_entity.type
_entity.pdbx_description
1 polymer ?
#
loop_
_entity_poly.entity_id
_entity_poly.type
_entity_poly.pdbx_seq_one_letter_code
_entity_poly.pdbx_strand_id
1 'polypeptide(L)'
;MSYAHDRLADALSTARSHTDGPTRERGRVRAEKWAAHLRGVTSGALDVGSRTPTTYPAWVTLEVLRGGFVSGSAASAGAPTRDEIKLADALGVPAERSEIFRALLSEPGAARLDAKLDDGSYSLACAEESVVLVIAWLLRHGHDDDARRLVAEVASWSGLLRLWPSKLADAQSVEPVGSHDSRTQVHRTSVEEARSVLRGRTTPPAVQAQREALTVWAPLADRMLGLWWTTVEGAVVDSRRPAGWLAECEAVLLDYNTARSHHTRCSQHTDPKENLGVLVEATREGVSGRLSPLLRRRLQRAVDAMVLKRGVPGSDALASVRSAQLTAVTAPHATLAAVVAERLDALPGPSGVPDPAVVLAPVHAAEASHDARAGTPVPESVRRAVLRAHAATIDDLVAEHVITSAEVLAEVAPQIVAHAWSAGYADPALRTLMSRTYTAFRSRRSVLLVGLAAQVRIDELPWVRAVRDHDGIGESAASHEALLTLGRAYLDHFPGQIMPNRLVVELAALSRRAHVDATFLPELAADIFEMDFAPRFSDAATTAASVMRGTVYDTYYGLSLAAAAQSAMTTPPPARWTERLGLSRPEAAPVVATERDAFTQVCRDRARVAGPHDDLQPGGRGSVAGRGAVIEQAQVLTTHGLVTLLGLGITPTRGWEAAATASFEVVRSSLAHAHAHAHAHAHAHAHAHAHASTMPAESGPAELSASLREVKKAAYAWRQTVFFVSQLEPEAARRVVEAMHHVHSRPTSTEHSGRSVPPATNAVLAWLVSELDDALDGRAPAQPFLGWTVGPHPALTMH
;
A
#
# COMPACT_ATOMS: atom_id res chain seq x y z
N MET A 1 -13.14 23.80 -3.79
CA MET A 1 -13.83 23.99 -2.50
C MET A 1 -14.74 22.83 -2.10
N SER A 2 -15.67 22.35 -2.94
CA SER A 2 -16.60 21.25 -2.59
C SER A 2 -15.90 20.03 -1.94
N TYR A 3 -14.83 19.52 -2.57
CA TYR A 3 -14.08 18.37 -2.05
C TYR A 3 -13.59 18.57 -0.59
N ALA A 4 -13.00 19.72 -0.27
CA ALA A 4 -12.48 20.00 1.07
C ALA A 4 -13.60 20.09 2.12
N HIS A 5 -14.76 20.64 1.74
CA HIS A 5 -15.95 20.64 2.60
C HIS A 5 -16.46 19.21 2.86
N ASP A 6 -16.54 18.37 1.83
CA ASP A 6 -16.98 16.98 1.97
C ASP A 6 -16.02 16.18 2.85
N ARG A 7 -14.70 16.36 2.66
CA ARG A 7 -13.69 15.72 3.52
C ARG A 7 -13.76 16.17 4.98
N LEU A 8 -14.09 17.45 5.24
CA LEU A 8 -14.32 17.95 6.59
C LEU A 8 -15.58 17.32 7.20
N ALA A 9 -16.69 17.26 6.46
CA ALA A 9 -17.93 16.64 6.91
C ALA A 9 -17.73 15.17 7.29
N ASP A 10 -17.04 14.39 6.44
CA ASP A 10 -16.68 12.99 6.72
C ASP A 10 -15.84 12.84 8.00
N ALA A 11 -14.86 13.73 8.19
CA ALA A 11 -14.00 13.71 9.36
C ALA A 11 -14.76 14.03 10.66
N LEU A 12 -15.66 15.03 10.62
CA LEU A 12 -16.54 15.38 11.74
C LEU A 12 -17.54 14.28 12.07
N SER A 13 -18.10 13.62 11.06
CA SER A 13 -18.96 12.44 11.25
C SER A 13 -18.21 11.36 12.01
N THR A 14 -17.01 10.98 11.52
CA THR A 14 -16.15 9.99 12.17
C THR A 14 -15.81 10.36 13.61
N ALA A 15 -15.48 11.63 13.86
CA ALA A 15 -15.14 12.11 15.20
C ALA A 15 -16.29 11.97 16.20
N ARG A 16 -17.54 12.11 15.75
CA ARG A 16 -18.74 12.10 16.60
C ARG A 16 -19.34 10.72 16.79
N SER A 17 -19.39 9.89 15.75
CA SER A 17 -20.23 8.69 15.72
C SER A 17 -19.46 7.36 15.80
N HIS A 18 -18.14 7.36 15.62
CA HIS A 18 -17.39 6.10 15.56
C HIS A 18 -17.32 5.40 16.93
N THR A 19 -17.52 4.07 16.95
CA THR A 19 -17.58 3.26 18.19
C THR A 19 -16.22 3.18 18.89
N ASP A 20 -15.14 3.05 18.13
CA ASP A 20 -13.75 3.02 18.62
C ASP A 20 -13.20 4.41 19.00
N GLY A 21 -12.69 4.55 20.23
CA GLY A 21 -12.18 5.81 20.80
C GLY A 21 -10.97 6.39 20.07
N PRO A 22 -9.88 5.64 19.86
CA PRO A 22 -8.76 6.05 19.03
C PRO A 22 -9.17 6.49 17.61
N THR A 23 -10.16 5.82 17.00
CA THR A 23 -10.67 6.25 15.69
C THR A 23 -11.41 7.59 15.75
N ARG A 24 -12.20 7.85 16.80
CA ARG A 24 -12.82 9.17 17.01
C ARG A 24 -11.76 10.27 17.11
N GLU A 25 -10.69 10.02 17.88
CA GLU A 25 -9.61 11.00 18.04
C GLU A 25 -8.88 11.28 16.71
N ARG A 26 -8.58 10.24 15.92
CA ARG A 26 -8.07 10.42 14.55
C ARG A 26 -9.03 11.21 13.66
N GLY A 27 -10.33 11.03 13.82
CA GLY A 27 -11.37 11.82 13.14
C GLY A 27 -11.30 13.30 13.54
N ARG A 28 -11.18 13.59 14.84
CA ARG A 28 -11.07 14.94 15.40
C ARG A 28 -9.86 15.68 14.84
N VAL A 29 -8.67 15.08 14.93
CA VAL A 29 -7.42 15.64 14.38
C VAL A 29 -7.54 15.90 12.88
N ARG A 30 -8.17 14.99 12.13
CA ARG A 30 -8.39 15.18 10.68
C ARG A 30 -9.33 16.35 10.39
N ALA A 31 -10.39 16.52 11.18
CA ALA A 31 -11.33 17.62 11.04
C ALA A 31 -10.64 18.97 11.34
N GLU A 32 -9.80 19.05 12.36
CA GLU A 32 -9.01 20.24 12.67
C GLU A 32 -8.12 20.67 11.50
N LYS A 33 -7.44 19.70 10.87
CA LYS A 33 -6.58 19.95 9.71
C LYS A 33 -7.36 20.46 8.49
N TRP A 34 -8.50 19.85 8.17
CA TRP A 34 -9.35 20.34 7.08
C TRP A 34 -9.95 21.71 7.38
N ALA A 35 -10.31 21.99 8.64
CA ALA A 35 -10.77 23.31 9.04
C ALA A 35 -9.65 24.37 8.94
N ALA A 36 -8.41 24.01 9.31
CA ALA A 36 -7.24 24.88 9.13
C ALA A 36 -6.99 25.20 7.66
N HIS A 37 -7.05 24.18 6.79
CA HIS A 37 -6.96 24.35 5.34
C HIS A 37 -8.02 25.35 4.82
N LEU A 38 -9.30 25.14 5.13
CA LEU A 38 -10.39 26.01 4.67
C LEU A 38 -10.27 27.46 5.18
N ARG A 39 -9.81 27.64 6.43
CA ARG A 39 -9.53 28.97 6.98
C ARG A 39 -8.39 29.65 6.23
N GLY A 40 -7.29 28.93 5.99
CA GLY A 40 -6.13 29.46 5.30
C GLY A 40 -6.42 29.86 3.85
N VAL A 41 -7.25 29.09 3.14
CA VAL A 41 -7.73 29.45 1.80
C VAL A 41 -8.62 30.71 1.87
N THR A 42 -9.59 30.74 2.77
CA THR A 42 -10.51 31.88 2.91
C THR A 42 -9.80 33.17 3.32
N SER A 43 -8.74 33.07 4.13
CA SER A 43 -7.95 34.23 4.56
C SER A 43 -6.86 34.65 3.57
N GLY A 44 -6.65 33.91 2.47
CA GLY A 44 -5.56 34.14 1.53
C GLY A 44 -4.16 33.77 2.07
N ALA A 45 -4.08 33.06 3.20
CA ALA A 45 -2.82 32.59 3.76
C ALA A 45 -2.29 31.33 3.04
N LEU A 46 -3.15 30.64 2.29
CA LEU A 46 -2.82 29.48 1.48
C LEU A 46 -3.07 29.72 0.00
N ASP A 47 -2.04 29.53 -0.82
CA ASP A 47 -2.10 29.59 -2.28
C ASP A 47 -2.17 28.17 -2.87
N VAL A 48 -3.36 27.57 -2.88
CA VAL A 48 -3.57 26.17 -3.28
C VAL A 48 -3.34 26.00 -4.78
N GLY A 49 -2.59 24.96 -5.16
CA GLY A 49 -2.18 24.73 -6.55
C GLY A 49 -0.78 25.28 -6.86
N SER A 50 -0.19 26.02 -5.92
CA SER A 50 1.17 26.55 -6.03
C SER A 50 2.22 25.59 -5.48
N ARG A 51 3.44 25.72 -6.00
CA ARG A 51 4.65 25.00 -5.54
C ARG A 51 5.05 25.41 -4.12
N THR A 52 4.72 26.63 -3.72
CA THR A 52 4.94 27.17 -2.38
C THR A 52 3.61 27.69 -1.84
N PRO A 53 2.70 26.81 -1.39
CA PRO A 53 1.34 27.19 -1.02
C PRO A 53 1.26 27.96 0.32
N THR A 54 2.40 28.30 0.91
CA THR A 54 2.58 28.98 2.20
C THR A 54 3.77 29.93 2.10
N THR A 55 4.04 30.73 3.14
CA THR A 55 5.25 31.57 3.24
C THR A 55 6.54 30.80 3.50
N TYR A 56 6.46 29.48 3.75
CA TYR A 56 7.65 28.64 3.91
C TYR A 56 8.45 28.53 2.61
N PRO A 57 9.79 28.41 2.69
CA PRO A 57 10.62 28.07 1.55
C PRO A 57 10.18 26.75 0.93
N ALA A 58 10.41 26.60 -0.38
CA ALA A 58 10.02 25.40 -1.12
C ALA A 58 10.64 24.10 -0.56
N TRP A 59 11.79 24.17 0.10
CA TRP A 59 12.45 23.00 0.69
C TRP A 59 11.79 22.50 1.98
N VAL A 60 10.89 23.26 2.61
CA VAL A 60 10.22 22.86 3.84
C VAL A 60 9.19 21.77 3.57
N THR A 61 9.26 20.69 4.34
CA THR A 61 8.27 19.61 4.27
C THR A 61 6.95 20.08 4.90
N LEU A 62 5.90 20.23 4.09
CA LEU A 62 4.57 20.64 4.56
C LEU A 62 3.74 19.45 5.06
N GLU A 63 2.81 19.73 5.97
CA GLU A 63 1.76 18.79 6.33
C GLU A 63 0.68 18.75 5.24
N VAL A 64 0.71 17.68 4.44
CA VAL A 64 -0.19 17.49 3.29
C VAL A 64 -1.31 16.49 3.60
N LEU A 65 -2.54 16.94 3.40
CA LEU A 65 -3.79 16.21 3.50
C LEU A 65 -4.06 15.36 2.25
N ARG A 66 -5.12 14.55 2.31
CA ARG A 66 -5.54 13.71 1.18
C ARG A 66 -5.84 14.58 -0.04
N GLY A 67 -5.32 14.21 -1.21
CA GLY A 67 -5.50 14.96 -2.46
C GLY A 67 -4.46 16.06 -2.70
N GLY A 68 -3.40 16.14 -1.89
CA GLY A 68 -2.33 17.13 -2.07
C GLY A 68 -2.60 18.50 -1.43
N PHE A 69 -3.73 18.67 -0.75
CA PHE A 69 -4.05 19.90 -0.02
C PHE A 69 -3.14 20.07 1.20
N VAL A 70 -2.82 21.30 1.59
CA VAL A 70 -1.95 21.59 2.75
C VAL A 70 -2.74 22.10 3.95
N SER A 71 -2.37 21.71 5.18
CA SER A 71 -3.00 22.29 6.38
C SER A 71 -2.50 23.70 6.71
N GLY A 72 -1.34 24.07 6.16
CA GLY A 72 -0.66 25.35 6.42
C GLY A 72 0.50 25.27 7.42
N SER A 73 0.75 24.09 8.00
CA SER A 73 1.87 23.84 8.91
C SER A 73 2.99 23.02 8.24
N ALA A 74 4.23 23.19 8.70
CA ALA A 74 5.31 22.28 8.35
C ALA A 74 5.21 20.97 9.15
N ALA A 75 5.63 19.86 8.55
CA ALA A 75 5.60 18.53 9.17
C ALA A 75 6.53 18.41 10.38
N SER A 76 7.64 19.14 10.37
CA SER A 76 8.62 19.23 11.44
C SER A 76 8.35 20.38 12.43
N ALA A 77 7.26 21.16 12.23
CA ALA A 77 6.85 22.21 13.16
C ALA A 77 6.04 21.66 14.36
N GLY A 78 5.76 22.52 15.34
CA GLY A 78 4.93 22.20 16.51
C GLY A 78 5.68 22.33 17.83
N ALA A 79 5.06 21.87 18.91
CA ALA A 79 5.68 21.87 20.23
C ALA A 79 6.92 20.95 20.25
N PRO A 80 7.97 21.30 21.02
CA PRO A 80 9.13 20.44 21.19
C PRO A 80 8.72 19.02 21.61
N THR A 81 9.23 18.04 20.88
CA THR A 81 9.03 16.62 21.17
C THR A 81 9.79 16.20 22.43
N ARG A 82 9.45 15.04 23.00
CA ARG A 82 10.17 14.48 24.17
C ARG A 82 11.67 14.33 23.93
N ASP A 83 12.07 14.01 22.71
CA ASP A 83 13.48 13.87 22.34
C ASP A 83 14.18 15.23 22.27
N GLU A 84 13.49 16.28 21.82
CA GLU A 84 14.01 17.64 21.81
C GLU A 84 14.20 18.18 23.23
N ILE A 85 13.26 17.88 24.14
CA ILE A 85 13.37 18.25 25.55
C ILE A 85 14.61 17.59 26.17
N LYS A 86 14.78 16.27 25.97
CA LYS A 86 15.97 15.54 26.45
C LYS A 86 17.27 16.06 25.84
N LEU A 87 17.23 16.48 24.57
CA LEU A 87 18.39 17.06 23.91
C LEU A 87 18.74 18.43 24.51
N ALA A 88 17.75 19.28 24.76
CA ALA A 88 17.94 20.57 25.41
C ALA A 88 18.56 20.42 26.81
N ASP A 89 18.02 19.49 27.61
CA ASP A 89 18.57 19.15 28.94
C ASP A 89 20.04 18.70 28.84
N ALA A 90 20.35 17.84 27.86
CA ALA A 90 21.71 17.35 27.64
C ALA A 90 22.69 18.43 27.13
N LEU A 91 22.18 19.46 26.47
CA LEU A 91 22.95 20.62 25.99
C LEU A 91 23.01 21.75 27.03
N GLY A 92 22.25 21.66 28.13
CA GLY A 92 22.19 22.70 29.15
C GLY A 92 21.50 23.98 28.70
N VAL A 93 20.56 23.90 27.76
CA VAL A 93 19.83 25.05 27.20
C VAL A 93 18.32 24.92 27.41
N PRO A 94 17.55 26.02 27.35
CA PRO A 94 16.09 25.94 27.33
C PRO A 94 15.58 25.04 26.20
N ALA A 95 14.44 24.39 26.40
CA ALA A 95 13.78 23.54 25.39
C ALA A 95 13.11 24.37 24.27
N GLU A 96 13.84 25.35 23.73
CA GLU A 96 13.47 26.20 22.62
C GLU A 96 14.33 25.83 21.40
N ARG A 97 13.70 25.67 20.23
CA ARG A 97 14.38 25.12 19.05
C ARG A 97 15.55 25.97 18.57
N SER A 98 15.45 27.29 18.69
CA SER A 98 16.54 28.23 18.36
C SER A 98 17.74 28.10 19.30
N GLU A 99 17.50 27.83 20.59
CA GLU A 99 18.56 27.61 21.58
C GLU A 99 19.28 26.28 21.32
N ILE A 100 18.50 25.21 21.07
CA ILE A 100 19.04 23.90 20.69
C ILE A 100 19.87 24.01 19.41
N PHE A 101 19.36 24.70 18.38
CA PHE A 101 20.08 24.90 17.12
C PHE A 101 21.42 25.62 17.34
N ARG A 102 21.45 26.73 18.09
CA ARG A 102 22.70 27.42 18.42
C ARG A 102 23.67 26.55 19.22
N ALA A 103 23.17 25.80 20.20
CA ALA A 103 24.00 24.90 21.01
C ALA A 103 24.60 23.77 20.16
N LEU A 104 23.87 23.23 19.18
CA LEU A 104 24.38 22.21 18.26
C LEU A 104 25.50 22.73 17.34
N LEU A 105 25.54 24.03 17.05
CA LEU A 105 26.61 24.67 16.27
C LEU A 105 27.84 25.09 17.11
N SER A 106 27.79 24.89 18.42
CA SER A 106 28.96 25.11 19.31
C SER A 106 29.94 23.94 19.22
N GLU A 107 31.17 24.11 19.74
CA GLU A 107 32.19 23.04 19.74
C GLU A 107 31.71 21.74 20.44
N PRO A 108 31.08 21.77 21.65
CA PRO A 108 30.47 20.57 22.24
C PRO A 108 29.34 19.97 21.39
N GLY A 109 28.55 20.82 20.72
CA GLY A 109 27.48 20.40 19.82
C GLY A 109 28.01 19.69 18.58
N ALA A 110 29.04 20.25 17.96
CA ALA A 110 29.73 19.70 16.81
C ALA A 110 30.32 18.31 17.11
N ALA A 111 31.01 18.14 18.25
CA ALA A 111 31.53 16.84 18.67
C ALA A 111 30.44 15.77 18.81
N ARG A 112 29.24 16.16 19.25
CA ARG A 112 28.08 15.25 19.33
C ARG A 112 27.52 14.90 17.94
N LEU A 113 27.52 15.86 17.01
CA LEU A 113 27.10 15.63 15.63
C LEU A 113 28.11 14.74 14.89
N ASP A 114 29.41 14.92 15.13
CA ASP A 114 30.47 14.06 14.59
C ASP A 114 30.31 12.61 15.06
N ALA A 115 30.07 12.40 16.35
CA ALA A 115 29.80 11.05 16.88
C ALA A 115 28.59 10.39 16.18
N LYS A 116 27.54 11.18 15.85
CA LYS A 116 26.38 10.69 15.09
C LYS A 116 26.69 10.38 13.64
N LEU A 117 27.55 11.17 13.00
CA LEU A 117 28.01 10.91 11.65
C LEU A 117 28.82 9.60 11.60
N ASP A 118 29.71 9.40 12.58
CA ASP A 118 30.57 8.22 12.68
C ASP A 118 29.78 6.94 12.97
N ASP A 119 28.84 6.97 13.92
CA ASP A 119 28.09 5.78 14.35
C ASP A 119 26.83 5.49 13.50
N GLY A 120 26.37 6.47 12.71
CA GLY A 120 25.14 6.35 11.93
C GLY A 120 23.88 6.12 12.77
N SER A 121 23.84 6.46 14.06
CA SER A 121 22.75 6.14 15.00
C SER A 121 21.62 7.18 15.02
N TYR A 122 21.11 7.51 13.84
CA TYR A 122 20.10 8.56 13.67
C TYR A 122 18.99 8.19 12.68
N SER A 123 17.82 8.79 12.86
CA SER A 123 16.70 8.69 11.92
C SER A 123 16.22 10.07 11.51
N LEU A 124 15.71 10.16 10.29
CA LEU A 124 15.18 11.38 9.68
C LEU A 124 13.72 11.15 9.34
N ALA A 125 12.82 11.89 9.98
CA ALA A 125 11.41 11.90 9.61
C ALA A 125 11.16 12.84 8.43
N CYS A 126 11.87 13.97 8.42
CA CYS A 126 11.85 14.97 7.34
C CYS A 126 13.27 15.24 6.84
N ALA A 127 13.41 15.62 5.57
CA ALA A 127 14.73 15.85 4.97
C ALA A 127 15.49 17.01 5.65
N GLU A 128 14.79 18.05 6.11
CA GLU A 128 15.39 19.19 6.82
C GLU A 128 16.08 18.83 8.14
N GLU A 129 15.77 17.67 8.73
CA GLU A 129 16.42 17.19 9.96
C GLU A 129 17.89 16.77 9.73
N SER A 130 18.31 16.64 8.47
CA SER A 130 19.69 16.34 8.10
C SER A 130 20.60 17.58 8.09
N VAL A 131 20.06 18.80 8.11
CA VAL A 131 20.84 20.00 7.79
C VAL A 131 22.01 20.22 8.75
N VAL A 132 21.82 20.04 10.07
CA VAL A 132 22.91 20.22 11.04
C VAL A 132 24.00 19.16 10.90
N LEU A 133 23.66 17.94 10.46
CA LEU A 133 24.66 16.89 10.19
C LEU A 133 25.46 17.23 8.92
N VAL A 134 24.83 17.82 7.90
CA VAL A 134 25.55 18.34 6.73
C VAL A 134 26.48 19.50 7.12
N ILE A 135 26.01 20.43 7.95
CA ILE A 135 26.85 21.53 8.47
C ILE A 135 28.05 20.97 9.23
N ALA A 136 27.85 20.01 10.13
CA ALA A 136 28.94 19.36 10.87
C ALA A 136 29.93 18.67 9.93
N TRP A 137 29.44 17.94 8.92
CA TRP A 137 30.28 17.28 7.93
C TRP A 137 31.14 18.29 7.13
N LEU A 138 30.55 19.41 6.70
CA LEU A 138 31.26 20.47 5.98
C LEU A 138 32.37 21.09 6.84
N LEU A 139 32.08 21.41 8.10
CA LEU A 139 33.07 21.96 9.05
C LEU A 139 34.20 20.97 9.32
N ARG A 140 33.88 19.69 9.53
CA ARG A 140 34.87 18.62 9.73
C ARG A 140 35.83 18.46 8.55
N HIS A 141 35.39 18.80 7.34
CA HIS A 141 36.18 18.71 6.10
C HIS A 141 36.76 20.04 5.64
N GLY A 142 36.64 21.11 6.44
CA GLY A 142 37.23 22.43 6.15
C GLY A 142 36.46 23.27 5.12
N HIS A 143 35.19 22.94 4.86
CA HIS A 143 34.29 23.67 3.96
C HIS A 143 33.49 24.76 4.71
N ASP A 144 34.20 25.63 5.43
CA ASP A 144 33.60 26.63 6.33
C ASP A 144 32.69 27.64 5.61
N ASP A 145 33.02 28.00 4.37
CA ASP A 145 32.21 28.93 3.57
C ASP A 145 30.85 28.34 3.20
N ASP A 146 30.82 27.06 2.81
CA ASP A 146 29.59 26.34 2.51
C ASP A 146 28.74 26.14 3.77
N ALA A 147 29.38 25.79 4.89
CA ALA A 147 28.72 25.69 6.18
C ALA A 147 28.08 27.03 6.60
N ARG A 148 28.81 28.14 6.48
CA ARG A 148 28.30 29.49 6.80
C ARG A 148 27.13 29.90 5.91
N ARG A 149 27.21 29.64 4.59
CA ARG A 149 26.10 29.88 3.65
C ARG A 149 24.87 29.08 4.03
N LEU A 150 25.04 27.79 4.34
CA LEU A 150 23.94 26.91 4.71
C LEU A 150 23.28 27.33 6.03
N VAL A 151 24.06 27.70 7.05
CA VAL A 151 23.53 28.25 8.31
C VAL A 151 22.71 29.52 8.04
N ALA A 152 23.22 30.45 7.22
CA ALA A 152 22.50 31.68 6.88
C ALA A 152 21.17 31.40 6.17
N GLU A 153 21.07 30.34 5.37
CA GLU A 153 19.86 29.95 4.65
C GLU A 153 18.76 29.38 5.57
N VAL A 154 19.14 28.67 6.66
CA VAL A 154 18.17 27.99 7.54
C VAL A 154 17.95 28.66 8.90
N ALA A 155 18.82 29.58 9.32
CA ALA A 155 18.80 30.17 10.66
C ALA A 155 17.46 30.83 11.02
N SER A 156 16.81 31.51 10.07
CA SER A 156 15.50 32.17 10.28
C SER A 156 14.37 31.19 10.60
N TRP A 157 14.54 29.91 10.29
CA TRP A 157 13.56 28.85 10.53
C TRP A 157 13.87 27.98 11.76
N SER A 158 15.04 28.17 12.38
CA SER A 158 15.54 27.36 13.50
C SER A 158 14.66 27.40 14.76
N GLY A 159 13.90 28.48 14.97
CA GLY A 159 12.95 28.58 16.08
C GLY A 159 11.65 27.78 15.84
N LEU A 160 11.34 27.46 14.59
CA LEU A 160 10.07 26.85 14.19
C LEU A 160 10.22 25.39 13.77
N LEU A 161 11.26 25.06 13.02
CA LEU A 161 11.46 23.73 12.43
C LEU A 161 12.43 22.91 13.27
N ARG A 162 12.20 21.60 13.33
CA ARG A 162 13.21 20.65 13.82
C ARG A 162 14.26 20.46 12.73
N LEU A 163 15.49 20.94 12.97
CA LEU A 163 16.59 20.92 12.01
C LEU A 163 17.68 19.88 12.34
N TRP A 164 17.37 18.93 13.23
CA TRP A 164 18.28 17.89 13.69
C TRP A 164 17.59 16.52 13.73
N PRO A 165 18.35 15.43 13.65
CA PRO A 165 17.78 14.09 13.58
C PRO A 165 17.22 13.61 14.93
N SER A 166 16.32 12.64 14.86
CA SER A 166 15.95 11.80 16.00
C SER A 166 17.02 10.74 16.27
N LYS A 167 17.08 10.23 17.52
CA LYS A 167 17.91 9.07 17.85
C LYS A 167 17.26 7.82 17.27
N LEU A 168 18.06 6.93 16.67
CA LEU A 168 17.56 5.62 16.28
C LEU A 168 17.31 4.78 17.55
N ALA A 169 16.08 4.31 17.75
CA ALA A 169 15.76 3.37 18.83
C ALA A 169 16.50 2.05 18.55
N ASP A 170 17.28 1.60 19.53
CA ASP A 170 18.13 0.40 19.49
C ASP A 170 19.31 0.48 18.51
N ALA A 171 20.39 1.10 19.00
CA ALA A 171 21.71 1.06 18.37
C ALA A 171 22.33 -0.33 18.57
N GLN A 172 21.86 -1.31 17.80
CA GLN A 172 22.78 -2.28 17.23
C GLN A 172 23.17 -1.71 15.87
N SER A 173 24.45 -1.43 15.72
CA SER A 173 25.12 -0.97 14.50
C SER A 173 24.42 -1.51 13.26
N VAL A 174 23.81 -0.60 12.50
CA VAL A 174 23.44 -0.86 11.11
C VAL A 174 24.75 -0.89 10.34
N GLU A 175 25.51 -1.98 10.49
CA GLU A 175 26.57 -2.27 9.54
C GLU A 175 25.91 -2.62 8.20
N PRO A 176 26.41 -2.06 7.09
CA PRO A 176 25.94 -2.43 5.77
C PRO A 176 26.36 -3.89 5.56
N VAL A 177 25.40 -4.83 5.55
CA VAL A 177 25.71 -6.24 5.30
C VAL A 177 26.45 -6.31 3.97
N GLY A 178 27.76 -6.55 4.05
CA GLY A 178 28.70 -6.56 2.95
C GLY A 178 28.61 -7.83 2.10
N SER A 179 27.42 -8.25 1.73
CA SER A 179 27.22 -9.09 0.54
C SER A 179 26.78 -8.17 -0.60
N HIS A 180 27.16 -8.48 -1.84
CA HIS A 180 26.63 -7.80 -3.03
C HIS A 180 25.08 -7.77 -3.07
N ASP A 181 24.45 -8.66 -2.31
CA ASP A 181 23.01 -8.91 -2.24
C ASP A 181 22.22 -7.89 -1.39
N SER A 182 22.84 -7.25 -0.39
CA SER A 182 22.11 -6.33 0.51
C SER A 182 21.68 -5.02 -0.16
N ARG A 183 22.31 -4.66 -1.28
CA ARG A 183 22.02 -3.44 -2.05
C ARG A 183 20.74 -3.56 -2.89
N THR A 184 20.34 -4.80 -3.18
CA THR A 184 19.16 -5.15 -3.97
C THR A 184 18.00 -5.64 -3.10
N GLN A 185 18.24 -5.82 -1.80
CA GLN A 185 17.21 -6.20 -0.85
C GLN A 185 16.34 -5.00 -0.47
N VAL A 186 15.03 -5.22 -0.50
CA VAL A 186 14.03 -4.26 -0.04
C VAL A 186 13.07 -4.96 0.92
N HIS A 187 12.30 -4.18 1.68
CA HIS A 187 11.23 -4.71 2.51
C HIS A 187 10.00 -3.79 2.41
N ARG A 188 8.80 -4.36 2.47
CA ARG A 188 7.57 -3.56 2.35
C ARG A 188 7.22 -2.81 3.64
N THR A 189 7.47 -3.43 4.78
CA THR A 189 7.25 -2.84 6.11
C THR A 189 8.48 -3.03 6.96
N SER A 190 8.79 -2.08 7.84
CA SER A 190 9.93 -2.23 8.77
C SER A 190 9.63 -3.25 9.88
N VAL A 191 10.68 -3.71 10.57
CA VAL A 191 10.58 -4.51 11.79
C VAL A 191 9.74 -3.80 12.85
N GLU A 192 9.90 -2.48 13.02
CA GLU A 192 9.09 -1.68 13.96
C GLU A 192 7.60 -1.71 13.62
N GLU A 193 7.25 -1.55 12.35
CA GLU A 193 5.85 -1.63 11.89
C GLU A 193 5.27 -3.03 12.09
N ALA A 194 6.03 -4.08 11.76
CA ALA A 194 5.62 -5.46 11.99
C ALA A 194 5.39 -5.74 13.49
N ARG A 195 6.31 -5.30 14.36
CA ARG A 195 6.14 -5.38 15.83
C ARG A 195 4.90 -4.65 16.30
N SER A 196 4.67 -3.42 15.85
CA SER A 196 3.50 -2.63 16.20
C SER A 196 2.19 -3.32 15.79
N VAL A 197 2.13 -3.84 14.55
CA VAL A 197 0.99 -4.61 14.04
C VAL A 197 0.74 -5.87 14.86
N LEU A 198 1.78 -6.58 15.28
CA LEU A 198 1.67 -7.82 16.05
C LEU A 198 1.23 -7.54 17.50
N ARG A 199 1.84 -6.56 18.17
CA ARG A 199 1.48 -6.11 19.53
C ARG A 199 0.06 -5.54 19.60
N GLY A 200 -0.41 -4.91 18.52
CA GLY A 200 -1.76 -4.37 18.43
C GLY A 200 -2.87 -5.43 18.27
N ARG A 201 -2.53 -6.72 18.12
CA ARG A 201 -3.53 -7.77 17.91
C ARG A 201 -4.27 -8.10 19.20
N THR A 202 -5.59 -8.22 19.08
CA THR A 202 -6.46 -8.64 20.16
C THR A 202 -7.19 -9.93 19.82
N THR A 203 -7.52 -10.71 20.85
CA THR A 203 -8.34 -11.92 20.68
C THR A 203 -9.81 -11.53 20.64
N PRO A 204 -10.60 -11.93 19.62
CA PRO A 204 -12.03 -11.60 19.56
C PRO A 204 -12.79 -12.09 20.79
N PRO A 205 -13.77 -11.32 21.33
CA PRO A 205 -14.51 -11.71 22.53
C PRO A 205 -15.15 -13.10 22.45
N ALA A 206 -15.69 -13.49 21.28
CA ALA A 206 -16.28 -14.81 21.07
C ALA A 206 -15.26 -15.96 21.24
N VAL A 207 -14.03 -15.77 20.77
CA VAL A 207 -12.94 -16.75 20.94
C VAL A 207 -12.53 -16.82 22.41
N GLN A 208 -12.46 -15.68 23.10
CA GLN A 208 -12.15 -15.67 24.54
C GLN A 208 -13.25 -16.38 25.36
N ALA A 209 -14.53 -16.15 25.03
CA ALA A 209 -15.67 -16.82 25.67
C ALA A 209 -15.66 -18.34 25.42
N GLN A 210 -15.37 -18.77 24.18
CA GLN A 210 -15.25 -20.20 23.84
C GLN A 210 -14.12 -20.87 24.63
N ARG A 211 -12.95 -20.23 24.73
CA ARG A 211 -11.82 -20.75 25.52
C ARG A 211 -12.22 -20.95 26.97
N GLU A 212 -12.79 -19.91 27.59
CA GLU A 212 -13.25 -19.96 28.98
C GLU A 212 -14.31 -21.06 29.18
N ALA A 213 -15.24 -21.23 28.23
CA ALA A 213 -16.21 -22.31 28.24
C ALA A 213 -15.57 -23.70 28.29
N LEU A 214 -14.51 -23.92 27.52
CA LEU A 214 -13.87 -25.24 27.38
C LEU A 214 -12.81 -25.51 28.46
N THR A 215 -12.08 -24.50 28.93
CA THR A 215 -10.98 -24.68 29.88
C THR A 215 -11.39 -24.50 31.35
N VAL A 216 -12.46 -23.74 31.62
CA VAL A 216 -12.94 -23.47 32.99
C VAL A 216 -14.28 -24.16 33.22
N TRP A 217 -15.28 -23.85 32.38
CA TRP A 217 -16.66 -24.24 32.65
C TRP A 217 -16.95 -25.71 32.35
N ALA A 218 -16.37 -26.28 31.29
CA ALA A 218 -16.56 -27.67 30.92
C ALA A 218 -15.98 -28.67 31.97
N PRO A 219 -14.78 -28.47 32.54
CA PRO A 219 -14.29 -29.29 33.66
C PRO A 219 -15.16 -29.19 34.93
N LEU A 220 -15.62 -27.99 35.29
CA LEU A 220 -16.54 -27.81 36.43
C LEU A 220 -17.88 -28.54 36.20
N ALA A 221 -18.41 -28.48 34.98
CA ALA A 221 -19.62 -29.22 34.62
C ALA A 221 -19.45 -30.73 34.77
N ASP A 222 -18.27 -31.28 34.43
CA ASP A 222 -18.02 -32.71 34.59
C ASP A 222 -17.82 -33.11 36.05
N ARG A 223 -17.21 -32.25 36.87
CA ARG A 223 -17.13 -32.48 38.33
C ARG A 223 -18.52 -32.51 38.96
N MET A 224 -19.39 -31.57 38.60
CA MET A 224 -20.79 -31.56 39.06
C MET A 224 -21.57 -32.76 38.53
N LEU A 225 -21.35 -33.16 37.27
CA LEU A 225 -21.94 -34.38 36.73
C LEU A 225 -21.49 -35.62 37.52
N GLY A 226 -20.20 -35.73 37.82
CA GLY A 226 -19.64 -36.81 38.63
C GLY A 226 -20.29 -36.90 40.01
N LEU A 227 -20.42 -35.76 40.68
CA LEU A 227 -21.11 -35.63 41.97
C LEU A 227 -22.55 -36.14 41.90
N TRP A 228 -23.33 -35.70 40.92
CA TRP A 228 -24.72 -36.15 40.75
C TRP A 228 -24.83 -37.60 40.29
N TRP A 229 -23.86 -38.10 39.54
CA TRP A 229 -23.81 -39.49 39.10
C TRP A 229 -23.68 -40.47 40.27
N THR A 230 -23.00 -40.08 41.36
CA THR A 230 -22.92 -40.93 42.58
C THR A 230 -24.29 -41.18 43.22
N THR A 231 -25.26 -40.30 42.99
CA THR A 231 -26.63 -40.35 43.53
C THR A 231 -27.58 -41.22 42.74
N VAL A 232 -27.12 -41.79 41.61
CA VAL A 232 -27.95 -42.58 40.70
C VAL A 232 -28.12 -44.00 41.23
N GLU A 233 -29.36 -44.47 41.26
CA GLU A 233 -29.75 -45.85 41.53
C GLU A 233 -30.98 -46.19 40.67
N GLY A 234 -30.96 -47.32 39.96
CA GLY A 234 -32.05 -47.68 39.04
C GLY A 234 -32.29 -46.66 37.91
N ALA A 235 -31.24 -45.99 37.44
CA ALA A 235 -31.27 -44.90 36.43
C ALA A 235 -31.98 -43.60 36.88
N VAL A 236 -32.32 -43.47 38.16
CA VAL A 236 -32.92 -42.25 38.73
C VAL A 236 -31.87 -41.47 39.52
N VAL A 237 -31.68 -40.18 39.20
CA VAL A 237 -30.79 -39.24 39.92
C VAL A 237 -31.44 -38.79 41.23
N ASP A 238 -30.63 -38.52 42.27
CA ASP A 238 -31.07 -38.14 43.62
C ASP A 238 -31.92 -39.23 44.32
N SER A 239 -31.68 -40.51 44.00
CA SER A 239 -32.34 -41.65 44.65
C SER A 239 -31.62 -42.09 45.92
N ARG A 240 -30.30 -41.85 46.00
CA ARG A 240 -29.47 -42.06 47.19
C ARG A 240 -28.49 -40.90 47.38
N ARG A 241 -28.11 -40.60 48.61
CA ARG A 241 -27.06 -39.61 48.93
C ARG A 241 -25.96 -40.30 49.75
N PRO A 242 -24.78 -40.55 49.16
CA PRO A 242 -23.69 -41.21 49.86
C PRO A 242 -23.13 -40.36 51.00
N ALA A 243 -22.45 -40.99 51.95
CA ALA A 243 -21.77 -40.28 53.04
C ALA A 243 -20.74 -39.30 52.48
N GLY A 244 -20.70 -38.07 53.01
CA GLY A 244 -19.80 -37.02 52.53
C GLY A 244 -20.30 -36.21 51.33
N TRP A 245 -21.41 -36.61 50.68
CA TRP A 245 -21.94 -35.93 49.50
C TRP A 245 -22.24 -34.45 49.71
N LEU A 246 -22.78 -34.07 50.89
CA LEU A 246 -23.03 -32.66 51.22
C LEU A 246 -21.75 -31.82 51.26
N ALA A 247 -20.67 -32.34 51.85
CA ALA A 247 -19.40 -31.65 51.91
C ALA A 247 -18.78 -31.48 50.50
N GLU A 248 -18.94 -32.48 49.63
CA GLU A 248 -18.51 -32.37 48.23
C GLU A 248 -19.34 -31.36 47.42
N CYS A 249 -20.66 -31.29 47.66
CA CYS A 249 -21.52 -30.25 47.08
C CYS A 249 -21.04 -28.84 47.47
N GLU A 250 -20.76 -28.62 48.75
CA GLU A 250 -20.26 -27.34 49.26
C GLU A 250 -18.90 -26.98 48.64
N ALA A 251 -17.98 -27.93 48.55
CA ALA A 251 -16.66 -27.72 47.94
C ALA A 251 -16.74 -27.36 46.44
N VAL A 252 -17.57 -28.09 45.67
CA VAL A 252 -17.73 -27.82 44.23
C VAL A 252 -18.44 -26.48 43.98
N LEU A 253 -19.39 -26.09 44.85
CA LEU A 253 -20.02 -24.77 44.80
C LEU A 253 -19.04 -23.63 45.14
N LEU A 254 -18.12 -23.85 46.08
CA LEU A 254 -17.05 -22.91 46.37
C LEU A 254 -16.15 -22.70 45.15
N ASP A 255 -15.69 -23.79 44.52
CA ASP A 255 -14.88 -23.74 43.30
C ASP A 255 -15.61 -23.01 42.16
N TYR A 256 -16.91 -23.26 41.99
CA TYR A 256 -17.74 -22.57 41.01
C TYR A 256 -17.83 -21.07 41.29
N ASN A 257 -18.04 -20.66 42.54
CA ASN A 257 -18.14 -19.24 42.91
C ASN A 257 -16.80 -18.52 42.73
N THR A 258 -15.68 -19.16 43.08
CA THR A 258 -14.33 -18.65 42.82
C THR A 258 -14.06 -18.52 41.32
N ALA A 259 -14.40 -19.54 40.53
CA ALA A 259 -14.25 -19.46 39.07
C ALA A 259 -15.08 -18.30 38.51
N ARG A 260 -16.32 -18.13 38.98
CA ARG A 260 -17.22 -17.04 38.55
C ARG A 260 -16.73 -15.64 38.91
N SER A 261 -15.95 -15.45 39.99
CA SER A 261 -15.37 -14.14 40.29
C SER A 261 -14.20 -13.78 39.38
N HIS A 262 -13.52 -14.77 38.79
CA HIS A 262 -12.35 -14.56 37.93
C HIS A 262 -12.64 -14.69 36.43
N HIS A 263 -13.70 -15.43 36.06
CA HIS A 263 -14.05 -15.79 34.68
C HIS A 263 -15.43 -15.24 34.34
N THR A 264 -15.47 -14.20 33.51
CA THR A 264 -16.68 -13.42 33.20
C THR A 264 -17.01 -13.34 31.72
N ARG A 265 -16.20 -14.01 30.86
CA ARG A 265 -16.31 -13.87 29.40
C ARG A 265 -17.35 -14.80 28.79
N CYS A 266 -17.60 -15.95 29.41
CA CYS A 266 -18.68 -16.85 29.04
C CYS A 266 -19.79 -16.79 30.09
N SER A 267 -21.03 -16.49 29.69
CA SER A 267 -22.18 -16.42 30.60
C SER A 267 -23.13 -17.62 30.51
N GLN A 268 -22.90 -18.57 29.58
CA GLN A 268 -23.80 -19.72 29.35
C GLN A 268 -24.04 -20.54 30.63
N HIS A 269 -23.04 -20.62 31.52
CA HIS A 269 -23.15 -21.35 32.80
C HIS A 269 -24.18 -20.73 33.78
N THR A 270 -24.63 -19.50 33.54
CA THR A 270 -25.65 -18.83 34.36
C THR A 270 -27.08 -19.04 33.86
N ASP A 271 -27.26 -19.51 32.63
CA ASP A 271 -28.59 -19.76 32.08
C ASP A 271 -29.19 -21.02 32.72
N PRO A 272 -30.33 -20.93 33.42
CA PRO A 272 -30.97 -22.10 34.01
C PRO A 272 -31.40 -23.14 32.96
N LYS A 273 -31.50 -22.80 31.68
CA LYS A 273 -31.85 -23.75 30.62
C LYS A 273 -30.67 -24.61 30.16
N GLU A 274 -29.43 -24.17 30.43
CA GLU A 274 -28.22 -24.90 30.08
C GLU A 274 -27.87 -25.96 31.11
N ASN A 275 -27.21 -27.05 30.68
CA ASN A 275 -26.93 -28.20 31.55
C ASN A 275 -26.14 -27.84 32.82
N LEU A 276 -25.13 -26.97 32.70
CA LEU A 276 -24.36 -26.51 33.86
C LEU A 276 -25.20 -25.63 34.79
N GLY A 277 -26.05 -24.75 34.25
CA GLY A 277 -26.96 -23.94 35.06
C GLY A 277 -27.93 -24.80 35.87
N VAL A 278 -28.49 -25.85 35.26
CA VAL A 278 -29.34 -26.84 35.95
C VAL A 278 -28.58 -27.55 37.08
N LEU A 279 -27.35 -28.01 36.82
CA LEU A 279 -26.52 -28.69 37.82
C LEU A 279 -26.17 -27.77 39.01
N VAL A 280 -25.84 -26.51 38.76
CA VAL A 280 -25.57 -25.51 39.81
C VAL A 280 -26.82 -25.25 40.65
N GLU A 281 -27.96 -25.02 40.01
CA GLU A 281 -29.26 -24.81 40.69
C GLU A 281 -29.61 -26.01 41.57
N ALA A 282 -29.48 -27.22 41.02
CA ALA A 282 -29.75 -28.46 41.75
C ALA A 282 -28.80 -28.66 42.92
N THR A 283 -27.50 -28.35 42.77
CA THR A 283 -26.50 -28.50 43.85
C THR A 283 -26.79 -27.54 44.99
N ARG A 284 -27.21 -26.30 44.72
CA ARG A 284 -27.61 -25.33 45.75
C ARG A 284 -28.85 -25.77 46.53
N GLU A 285 -29.87 -26.26 45.84
CA GLU A 285 -31.10 -26.76 46.49
C GLU A 285 -30.82 -28.07 47.25
N GLY A 286 -29.93 -28.92 46.72
CA GLY A 286 -29.50 -30.17 47.34
C GLY A 286 -28.77 -29.98 48.67
N VAL A 287 -27.94 -28.93 48.80
CA VAL A 287 -27.31 -28.53 50.07
C VAL A 287 -28.34 -28.00 51.07
N SER A 288 -29.33 -27.25 50.57
CA SER A 288 -30.40 -26.67 51.41
C SER A 288 -31.45 -27.70 51.85
N GLY A 289 -31.48 -28.89 51.25
CA GLY A 289 -32.40 -29.97 51.60
C GLY A 289 -32.86 -30.83 50.41
N ARG A 290 -34.19 -31.00 50.27
CA ARG A 290 -34.81 -31.83 49.23
C ARG A 290 -35.03 -31.01 47.95
N LEU A 291 -34.64 -31.59 46.82
CA LEU A 291 -34.91 -31.05 45.48
C LEU A 291 -36.41 -31.00 45.18
N SER A 292 -36.85 -29.87 44.62
CA SER A 292 -38.18 -29.71 44.06
C SER A 292 -38.44 -30.71 42.91
N PRO A 293 -39.69 -31.19 42.74
CA PRO A 293 -40.00 -32.19 41.70
C PRO A 293 -39.69 -31.70 40.28
N LEU A 294 -39.79 -30.39 40.05
CA LEU A 294 -39.54 -29.75 38.76
C LEU A 294 -38.04 -29.71 38.44
N LEU A 295 -37.21 -29.34 39.43
CA LEU A 295 -35.76 -29.32 39.27
C LEU A 295 -35.18 -30.74 39.16
N ARG A 296 -35.70 -31.72 39.93
CA ARG A 296 -35.29 -33.13 39.80
C ARG A 296 -35.49 -33.66 38.36
N ARG A 297 -36.60 -33.31 37.70
CA ARG A 297 -36.84 -33.68 36.28
C ARG A 297 -35.92 -32.96 35.30
N ARG A 298 -35.50 -31.73 35.59
CA ARG A 298 -34.52 -31.00 34.75
C ARG A 298 -33.13 -31.59 34.94
N LEU A 299 -32.76 -31.89 36.19
CA LEU A 299 -31.50 -32.54 36.56
C LEU A 299 -31.35 -33.89 35.87
N GLN A 300 -32.37 -34.77 35.95
CA GLN A 300 -32.35 -36.06 35.26
C GLN A 300 -32.06 -35.89 33.77
N ARG A 301 -32.80 -35.00 33.09
CA ARG A 301 -32.59 -34.73 31.66
C ARG A 301 -31.19 -34.19 31.35
N ALA A 302 -30.66 -33.29 32.18
CA ALA A 302 -29.32 -32.74 32.00
C ALA A 302 -28.24 -33.83 32.16
N VAL A 303 -28.36 -34.68 33.19
CA VAL A 303 -27.46 -35.82 33.42
C VAL A 303 -27.50 -36.80 32.25
N ASP A 304 -28.70 -37.24 31.85
CA ASP A 304 -28.89 -38.17 30.73
C ASP A 304 -28.30 -37.61 29.43
N ALA A 305 -28.57 -36.33 29.13
CA ALA A 305 -28.04 -35.67 27.94
C ALA A 305 -26.52 -35.52 27.96
N MET A 306 -25.92 -35.22 29.12
CA MET A 306 -24.47 -35.12 29.25
C MET A 306 -23.78 -36.47 29.11
N VAL A 307 -24.32 -37.52 29.75
CA VAL A 307 -23.79 -38.88 29.66
C VAL A 307 -23.92 -39.44 28.24
N LEU A 308 -25.07 -39.24 27.59
CA LEU A 308 -25.27 -39.65 26.20
C LEU A 308 -24.26 -38.96 25.25
N LYS A 309 -23.99 -37.67 25.47
CA LYS A 309 -23.12 -36.87 24.60
C LYS A 309 -21.62 -37.09 24.85
N ARG A 310 -21.22 -37.40 26.08
CA ARG A 310 -19.81 -37.33 26.51
C ARG A 310 -19.29 -38.61 27.16
N GLY A 311 -20.15 -39.57 27.50
CA GLY A 311 -19.82 -40.73 28.32
C GLY A 311 -20.06 -40.52 29.81
N VAL A 312 -20.08 -41.61 30.57
CA VAL A 312 -20.25 -41.56 32.04
C VAL A 312 -19.02 -40.93 32.72
N PRO A 313 -19.17 -40.28 33.88
CA PRO A 313 -18.04 -39.75 34.64
C PRO A 313 -16.95 -40.81 34.90
N GLY A 314 -15.69 -40.43 34.68
CA GLY A 314 -14.54 -41.33 34.83
C GLY A 314 -14.29 -42.30 33.66
N SER A 315 -15.08 -42.25 32.58
CA SER A 315 -14.86 -43.09 31.40
C SER A 315 -13.81 -42.55 30.42
N ASP A 316 -13.20 -43.46 29.65
CA ASP A 316 -12.29 -43.12 28.54
C ASP A 316 -12.98 -42.25 27.47
N ALA A 317 -14.29 -42.40 27.30
CA ALA A 317 -15.08 -41.57 26.38
C ALA A 317 -15.06 -40.10 26.82
N LEU A 318 -15.27 -39.82 28.11
CA LEU A 318 -15.23 -38.45 28.64
C LEU A 318 -13.81 -37.87 28.60
N ALA A 319 -12.80 -38.69 28.93
CA ALA A 319 -11.40 -38.30 28.82
C ALA A 319 -11.01 -37.95 27.37
N SER A 320 -11.49 -38.73 26.39
CA SER A 320 -11.27 -38.49 24.97
C SER A 320 -11.94 -37.21 24.49
N VAL A 321 -13.19 -36.94 24.90
CA VAL A 321 -13.89 -35.68 24.58
C VAL A 321 -13.14 -34.48 25.15
N ARG A 322 -12.61 -34.57 26.38
CA ARG A 322 -11.81 -33.49 26.99
C ARG A 322 -10.48 -33.28 26.30
N SER A 323 -9.77 -34.35 25.98
CA SER A 323 -8.53 -34.29 25.21
C SER A 323 -8.75 -33.63 23.85
N ALA A 324 -9.81 -34.02 23.14
CA ALA A 324 -10.19 -33.42 21.86
C ALA A 324 -10.55 -31.92 22.00
N GLN A 325 -11.32 -31.54 23.02
CA GLN A 325 -11.67 -30.13 23.25
C GLN A 325 -10.48 -29.27 23.66
N LEU A 326 -9.58 -29.77 24.51
CA LEU A 326 -8.34 -29.08 24.86
C LEU A 326 -7.38 -28.96 23.66
N THR A 327 -7.39 -29.94 22.75
CA THR A 327 -6.64 -29.87 21.50
C THR A 327 -7.27 -28.87 20.52
N ALA A 328 -8.59 -28.79 20.48
CA ALA A 328 -9.33 -27.82 19.67
C ALA A 328 -9.19 -26.37 20.17
N VAL A 329 -8.82 -26.18 21.45
CA VAL A 329 -8.48 -24.88 22.02
C VAL A 329 -7.09 -24.45 21.54
N THR A 330 -7.01 -23.93 20.32
CA THR A 330 -5.77 -23.40 19.75
C THR A 330 -5.29 -22.16 20.52
N ALA A 331 -3.98 -21.98 20.64
CA ALA A 331 -3.39 -20.77 21.21
C ALA A 331 -3.96 -19.52 20.51
N PRO A 332 -4.34 -18.45 21.26
CA PRO A 332 -4.86 -17.25 20.63
C PRO A 332 -3.82 -16.64 19.70
N HIS A 333 -4.23 -16.23 18.50
CA HIS A 333 -3.31 -15.60 17.55
C HIS A 333 -2.64 -14.35 18.13
N ALA A 334 -3.28 -13.64 19.07
CA ALA A 334 -2.69 -12.52 19.78
C ALA A 334 -1.53 -12.94 20.70
N THR A 335 -1.67 -14.08 21.41
CA THR A 335 -0.59 -14.65 22.22
C THR A 335 0.59 -15.05 21.36
N LEU A 336 0.34 -15.75 20.25
CA LEU A 336 1.40 -16.13 19.30
C LEU A 336 2.03 -14.91 18.61
N ALA A 337 1.24 -13.86 18.35
CA ALA A 337 1.75 -12.59 17.81
C ALA A 337 2.67 -11.88 18.80
N ALA A 338 2.37 -11.93 20.11
CA ALA A 338 3.23 -11.34 21.15
C ALA A 338 4.59 -12.04 21.21
N VAL A 339 4.63 -13.38 21.20
CA VAL A 339 5.87 -14.16 21.14
C VAL A 339 6.71 -13.76 19.92
N VAL A 340 6.08 -13.68 18.75
CA VAL A 340 6.79 -13.26 17.52
C VAL A 340 7.24 -11.81 17.59
N ALA A 341 6.47 -10.91 18.20
CA ALA A 341 6.87 -9.51 18.38
C ALA A 341 8.07 -9.35 19.32
N GLU A 342 8.17 -10.19 20.36
CA GLU A 342 9.33 -10.23 21.26
C GLU A 342 10.58 -10.72 20.54
N ARG A 343 10.48 -11.73 19.66
CA ARG A 343 11.61 -12.17 18.82
C ARG A 343 12.13 -11.06 17.92
N LEU A 344 11.23 -10.23 17.40
CA LEU A 344 11.58 -9.08 16.57
C LEU A 344 12.25 -7.94 17.35
N ASP A 345 12.20 -7.92 18.69
CA ASP A 345 12.89 -6.88 19.48
C ASP A 345 14.41 -6.96 19.40
N ALA A 346 14.94 -8.12 19.01
CA ALA A 346 16.37 -8.30 18.76
C ALA A 346 16.84 -7.71 17.42
N LEU A 347 15.92 -7.26 16.56
CA LEU A 347 16.25 -6.73 15.23
C LEU A 347 16.14 -5.20 15.17
N PRO A 348 16.98 -4.51 14.37
CA PRO A 348 16.93 -3.06 14.23
C PRO A 348 15.58 -2.57 13.71
N GLY A 349 14.96 -1.60 14.40
CA GLY A 349 13.63 -1.09 14.07
C GLY A 349 13.37 -0.69 12.60
N PRO A 350 14.23 0.12 11.95
CA PRO A 350 14.00 0.61 10.59
C PRO A 350 14.40 -0.40 9.50
N SER A 351 14.96 -1.56 9.88
CA SER A 351 15.38 -2.59 8.94
C SER A 351 14.22 -3.53 8.56
N GLY A 352 14.45 -4.39 7.56
CA GLY A 352 13.60 -5.56 7.33
C GLY A 352 14.13 -6.78 8.09
N VAL A 353 13.30 -7.82 8.17
CA VAL A 353 13.60 -9.14 8.73
C VAL A 353 14.48 -9.91 7.73
N PRO A 354 15.74 -10.23 8.06
CA PRO A 354 16.65 -10.91 7.13
C PRO A 354 16.25 -12.37 6.86
N ASP A 355 15.79 -13.09 7.88
CA ASP A 355 15.32 -14.47 7.76
C ASP A 355 13.99 -14.64 8.51
N PRO A 356 12.84 -14.61 7.78
CA PRO A 356 11.54 -14.84 8.38
C PRO A 356 11.40 -16.21 9.04
N ALA A 357 12.13 -17.23 8.60
CA ALA A 357 11.99 -18.59 9.13
C ALA A 357 12.42 -18.68 10.59
N VAL A 358 13.48 -17.95 10.98
CA VAL A 358 13.95 -17.87 12.38
C VAL A 358 12.87 -17.25 13.27
N VAL A 359 12.28 -16.14 12.82
CA VAL A 359 11.25 -15.42 13.58
C VAL A 359 9.93 -16.20 13.64
N LEU A 360 9.62 -16.99 12.60
CA LEU A 360 8.38 -17.76 12.44
C LEU A 360 8.46 -19.21 12.91
N ALA A 361 9.58 -19.62 13.53
CA ALA A 361 9.72 -20.94 14.12
C ALA A 361 8.58 -21.23 15.12
N PRO A 362 8.15 -22.49 15.32
CA PRO A 362 7.22 -22.84 16.38
C PRO A 362 7.67 -22.32 17.75
N VAL A 363 6.73 -22.16 18.69
CA VAL A 363 7.01 -21.64 20.04
C VAL A 363 8.10 -22.48 20.73
N HIS A 364 9.16 -21.86 21.23
CA HIS A 364 10.23 -22.55 21.94
C HIS A 364 9.83 -22.88 23.38
N ALA A 365 10.54 -23.83 24.01
CA ALA A 365 10.25 -24.23 25.39
C ALA A 365 10.39 -23.07 26.39
N ALA A 366 11.33 -22.14 26.17
CA ALA A 366 11.53 -20.96 27.01
C ALA A 366 10.43 -19.89 26.87
N GLU A 367 9.69 -19.90 25.75
CA GLU A 367 8.61 -18.96 25.44
C GLU A 367 7.23 -19.56 25.77
N ALA A 368 7.20 -20.81 26.22
CA ALA A 368 5.97 -21.53 26.48
C ALA A 368 5.22 -20.92 27.67
N SER A 369 3.91 -20.76 27.50
CA SER A 369 2.99 -20.26 28.52
C SER A 369 1.77 -21.17 28.62
N HIS A 370 0.88 -20.88 29.57
CA HIS A 370 -0.41 -21.59 29.67
C HIS A 370 -1.23 -21.51 28.37
N ASP A 371 -1.12 -20.38 27.66
CA ASP A 371 -1.90 -20.10 26.45
C ASP A 371 -1.19 -20.49 25.16
N ALA A 372 0.14 -20.68 25.16
CA ALA A 372 0.94 -21.08 24.00
C ALA A 372 1.98 -22.13 24.39
N ARG A 373 1.77 -23.39 23.99
CA ARG A 373 2.67 -24.51 24.33
C ARG A 373 3.88 -24.54 23.40
N ALA A 374 4.99 -25.10 23.88
CA ALA A 374 6.15 -25.39 23.03
C ALA A 374 5.75 -26.25 21.82
N GLY A 375 6.31 -25.95 20.65
CA GLY A 375 5.98 -26.59 19.38
C GLY A 375 4.71 -26.07 18.70
N THR A 376 3.99 -25.11 19.29
CA THR A 376 2.81 -24.52 18.64
C THR A 376 3.24 -23.74 17.39
N PRO A 377 2.71 -24.04 16.19
CA PRO A 377 3.08 -23.35 14.96
C PRO A 377 2.51 -21.93 14.91
N VAL A 378 3.23 -21.02 14.24
CA VAL A 378 2.78 -19.65 14.03
C VAL A 378 1.67 -19.59 12.96
N PRO A 379 0.52 -18.96 13.25
CA PRO A 379 -0.62 -18.93 12.33
C PRO A 379 -0.36 -18.02 11.12
N GLU A 380 -1.03 -18.31 10.01
CA GLU A 380 -0.85 -17.59 8.72
C GLU A 380 -1.04 -16.07 8.84
N SER A 381 -1.99 -15.65 9.67
CA SER A 381 -2.21 -14.23 9.90
C SER A 381 -0.96 -13.54 10.49
N VAL A 382 -0.23 -14.17 11.40
CA VAL A 382 0.99 -13.65 12.02
C VAL A 382 2.15 -13.74 11.04
N ARG A 383 2.29 -14.87 10.33
CA ARG A 383 3.27 -15.07 9.27
C ARG A 383 3.21 -13.98 8.19
N ARG A 384 2.02 -13.63 7.68
CA ARG A 384 1.86 -12.51 6.73
C ARG A 384 2.35 -11.16 7.24
N ALA A 385 2.32 -10.92 8.56
CA ALA A 385 2.85 -9.68 9.11
C ALA A 385 4.39 -9.66 9.06
N VAL A 386 5.03 -10.79 9.34
CA VAL A 386 6.50 -10.94 9.28
C VAL A 386 7.00 -10.99 7.84
N LEU A 387 6.34 -11.72 6.94
CA LEU A 387 6.74 -11.80 5.53
C LEU A 387 6.71 -10.44 4.82
N ARG A 388 5.79 -9.54 5.18
CA ARG A 388 5.82 -8.16 4.65
C ARG A 388 7.05 -7.37 5.08
N ALA A 389 7.68 -7.78 6.19
CA ALA A 389 8.93 -7.22 6.65
C ALA A 389 10.15 -7.98 6.14
N HIS A 390 9.99 -9.06 5.36
CA HIS A 390 11.13 -9.78 4.79
C HIS A 390 12.00 -8.84 3.95
N ALA A 391 13.30 -8.82 4.25
CA ALA A 391 14.31 -8.13 3.45
C ALA A 391 14.84 -9.09 2.39
N ALA A 392 14.34 -8.98 1.16
CA ALA A 392 14.69 -9.85 0.05
C ALA A 392 14.71 -9.09 -1.29
N THR A 393 15.13 -9.75 -2.38
CA THR A 393 15.11 -9.14 -3.71
C THR A 393 13.68 -8.87 -4.17
N ILE A 394 13.50 -7.99 -5.17
CA ILE A 394 12.16 -7.75 -5.74
C ILE A 394 11.53 -9.05 -6.25
N ASP A 395 12.31 -9.91 -6.91
CA ASP A 395 11.82 -11.17 -7.48
C ASP A 395 11.32 -12.13 -6.38
N ASP A 396 12.07 -12.26 -5.29
CA ASP A 396 11.68 -13.08 -4.14
C ASP A 396 10.39 -12.56 -3.50
N LEU A 397 10.30 -11.24 -3.30
CA LEU A 397 9.11 -10.63 -2.70
C LEU A 397 7.87 -10.68 -3.61
N VAL A 398 8.05 -10.74 -4.94
CA VAL A 398 6.95 -11.03 -5.87
C VAL A 398 6.53 -12.49 -5.75
N ALA A 399 7.47 -13.43 -5.72
CA ALA A 399 7.19 -14.86 -5.54
C ALA A 399 6.45 -15.13 -4.20
N GLU A 400 6.81 -14.41 -3.15
CA GLU A 400 6.16 -14.47 -1.82
C GLU A 400 4.83 -13.70 -1.73
N HIS A 401 4.38 -13.06 -2.81
CA HIS A 401 3.16 -12.25 -2.87
C HIS A 401 3.17 -11.06 -1.87
N VAL A 402 4.36 -10.52 -1.59
CA VAL A 402 4.56 -9.31 -0.79
C VAL A 402 4.45 -8.07 -1.67
N ILE A 403 5.09 -8.08 -2.84
CA ILE A 403 4.96 -7.06 -3.90
C ILE A 403 3.95 -7.57 -4.93
N THR A 404 2.70 -7.13 -4.80
CA THR A 404 1.58 -7.66 -5.60
C THR A 404 1.16 -6.77 -6.77
N SER A 405 1.74 -5.57 -6.89
CA SER A 405 1.41 -4.62 -7.95
C SER A 405 2.53 -3.63 -8.19
N ALA A 406 2.46 -2.93 -9.32
CA ALA A 406 3.40 -1.84 -9.65
C ALA A 406 3.37 -0.72 -8.59
N GLU A 407 2.22 -0.48 -7.94
CA GLU A 407 2.11 0.48 -6.81
C GLU A 407 2.93 0.04 -5.61
N VAL A 408 2.91 -1.26 -5.26
CA VAL A 408 3.74 -1.78 -4.16
C VAL A 408 5.22 -1.76 -4.56
N LEU A 409 5.56 -2.03 -5.82
CA LEU A 409 6.93 -1.83 -6.34
C LEU A 409 7.37 -0.36 -6.15
N ALA A 410 6.49 0.59 -6.47
CA ALA A 410 6.75 2.02 -6.31
C ALA A 410 6.91 2.44 -4.83
N GLU A 411 6.26 1.73 -3.89
CA GLU A 411 6.44 1.95 -2.44
C GLU A 411 7.83 1.53 -1.95
N VAL A 412 8.40 0.45 -2.50
CA VAL A 412 9.71 -0.06 -2.07
C VAL A 412 10.89 0.49 -2.88
N ALA A 413 10.67 0.95 -4.11
CA ALA A 413 11.69 1.51 -5.01
C ALA A 413 12.62 2.56 -4.37
N PRO A 414 12.15 3.48 -3.50
CA PRO A 414 13.03 4.46 -2.85
C PRO A 414 14.18 3.85 -2.04
N GLN A 415 14.08 2.59 -1.57
CA GLN A 415 15.15 1.93 -0.82
C GLN A 415 16.35 1.62 -1.72
N ILE A 416 16.11 1.13 -2.94
CA ILE A 416 17.16 0.90 -3.95
C ILE A 416 17.70 2.23 -4.44
N VAL A 417 16.80 3.19 -4.72
CA VAL A 417 17.20 4.48 -5.29
C VAL A 417 18.01 5.29 -4.28
N ALA A 418 17.69 5.27 -2.99
CA ALA A 418 18.47 5.95 -1.96
C ALA A 418 19.93 5.44 -1.91
N HIS A 419 20.12 4.13 -2.03
CA HIS A 419 21.45 3.52 -2.08
C HIS A 419 22.20 3.93 -3.35
N ALA A 420 21.58 3.75 -4.52
CA ALA A 420 22.19 4.09 -5.81
C ALA A 420 22.53 5.59 -5.93
N TRP A 421 21.63 6.45 -5.44
CA TRP A 421 21.76 7.91 -5.46
C TRP A 421 22.82 8.42 -4.47
N SER A 422 23.19 7.66 -3.44
CA SER A 422 24.25 8.05 -2.49
C SER A 422 25.57 7.30 -2.71
N ALA A 423 25.61 6.32 -3.61
CA ALA A 423 26.77 5.48 -3.86
C ALA A 423 28.03 6.28 -4.24
N GLY A 424 27.84 7.43 -4.90
CA GLY A 424 28.90 8.33 -5.38
C GLY A 424 29.77 8.97 -4.31
N TYR A 425 29.24 9.22 -3.11
CA TYR A 425 29.97 9.93 -2.07
C TYR A 425 31.11 9.06 -1.51
N ALA A 426 32.36 9.51 -1.61
CA ALA A 426 33.50 8.72 -1.15
C ALA A 426 33.45 8.47 0.38
N ASP A 427 33.09 9.49 1.15
CA ASP A 427 32.94 9.44 2.60
C ASP A 427 31.73 8.56 3.01
N PRO A 428 31.92 7.50 3.82
CA PRO A 428 30.84 6.62 4.29
C PRO A 428 29.77 7.31 5.14
N ALA A 429 30.14 8.29 5.97
CA ALA A 429 29.21 9.05 6.80
C ALA A 429 28.33 9.96 5.94
N LEU A 430 28.92 10.66 4.96
CA LEU A 430 28.16 11.47 4.01
C LEU A 430 27.23 10.62 3.14
N ARG A 431 27.72 9.47 2.64
CA ARG A 431 26.89 8.51 1.89
C ARG A 431 25.68 8.04 2.71
N THR A 432 25.91 7.65 3.98
CA THR A 432 24.82 7.24 4.89
C THR A 432 23.83 8.39 5.12
N LEU A 433 24.33 9.60 5.35
CA LEU A 433 23.51 10.80 5.55
C LEU A 433 22.65 11.08 4.33
N MET A 434 23.25 11.10 3.14
CA MET A 434 22.57 11.36 1.88
C MET A 434 21.54 10.28 1.51
N SER A 435 21.83 9.01 1.79
CA SER A 435 20.86 7.91 1.63
C SER A 435 19.61 8.13 2.51
N ARG A 436 19.80 8.53 3.77
CA ARG A 436 18.68 8.79 4.69
C ARG A 436 17.94 10.07 4.34
N THR A 437 18.66 11.11 3.91
CA THR A 437 18.05 12.35 3.41
C THR A 437 17.18 12.07 2.19
N TYR A 438 17.62 11.23 1.26
CA TYR A 438 16.81 10.77 0.12
C TYR A 438 15.54 10.06 0.59
N THR A 439 15.67 9.11 1.50
CA THR A 439 14.54 8.34 2.05
C THR A 439 13.51 9.26 2.72
N ALA A 440 13.96 10.18 3.59
CA ALA A 440 13.10 11.17 4.25
C ALA A 440 12.47 12.16 3.26
N PHE A 441 13.17 12.52 2.19
CA PHE A 441 12.62 13.36 1.13
C PHE A 441 11.50 12.64 0.37
N ARG A 442 11.64 11.34 0.10
CA ARG A 442 10.64 10.54 -0.63
C ARG A 442 9.44 10.12 0.20
N SER A 443 9.55 10.06 1.52
CA SER A 443 8.42 9.80 2.41
C SER A 443 7.40 10.94 2.44
N ARG A 444 7.78 12.15 1.99
CA ARG A 444 6.88 13.30 1.97
C ARG A 444 5.77 13.15 0.93
N ARG A 445 4.60 13.69 1.28
CA ARG A 445 3.46 13.77 0.37
C ARG A 445 3.64 14.93 -0.61
N SER A 446 3.27 14.70 -1.86
CA SER A 446 3.26 15.74 -2.91
C SER A 446 2.13 16.74 -2.67
N VAL A 447 2.41 18.03 -2.84
CA VAL A 447 1.37 19.08 -2.83
C VAL A 447 0.54 19.04 -4.11
N LEU A 448 -0.69 19.52 -4.07
CA LEU A 448 -1.52 19.70 -5.25
C LEU A 448 -0.95 20.84 -6.09
N LEU A 449 -0.64 20.56 -7.36
CA LEU A 449 -0.09 21.53 -8.31
C LEU A 449 -1.02 21.70 -9.50
N VAL A 450 -1.17 22.94 -9.95
CA VAL A 450 -1.88 23.33 -11.18
C VAL A 450 -0.97 24.22 -12.03
N GLY A 451 -1.39 24.62 -13.24
CA GLY A 451 -0.60 25.51 -14.09
C GLY A 451 0.73 24.92 -14.54
N LEU A 452 0.80 23.59 -14.73
CA LEU A 452 2.00 22.84 -15.11
C LEU A 452 3.19 22.99 -14.14
N ALA A 453 2.96 23.40 -12.90
CA ALA A 453 4.01 23.52 -11.89
C ALA A 453 4.65 22.16 -11.56
N ALA A 454 5.95 22.18 -11.25
CA ALA A 454 6.69 20.99 -10.85
C ALA A 454 6.85 20.90 -9.33
N GLN A 455 6.85 19.66 -8.82
CA GLN A 455 7.20 19.39 -7.42
C GLN A 455 8.66 19.77 -7.14
N VAL A 456 8.95 20.05 -5.87
CA VAL A 456 10.31 20.29 -5.40
C VAL A 456 11.15 19.03 -5.61
N ARG A 457 12.37 19.19 -6.12
CA ARG A 457 13.31 18.09 -6.34
C ARG A 457 14.39 18.08 -5.26
N ILE A 458 15.04 16.93 -5.08
CA ILE A 458 15.99 16.72 -3.97
C ILE A 458 17.26 17.55 -4.15
N ASP A 459 17.68 17.73 -5.40
CA ASP A 459 18.79 18.58 -5.84
C ASP A 459 18.54 20.06 -5.59
N GLU A 460 17.34 20.45 -5.18
CA GLU A 460 16.98 21.83 -4.84
C GLU A 460 17.10 22.11 -3.33
N LEU A 461 17.32 21.07 -2.51
CA LEU A 461 17.50 21.24 -1.07
C LEU A 461 18.84 21.93 -0.78
N PRO A 462 18.87 22.97 0.07
CA PRO A 462 20.08 23.73 0.35
C PRO A 462 21.29 22.88 0.76
N TRP A 463 21.08 21.95 1.67
CA TRP A 463 22.11 21.06 2.20
C TRP A 463 22.53 19.96 1.23
N VAL A 464 21.65 19.54 0.32
CA VAL A 464 22.03 18.59 -0.75
C VAL A 464 22.89 19.28 -1.80
N ARG A 465 22.55 20.51 -2.19
CA ARG A 465 23.38 21.31 -3.11
C ARG A 465 24.77 21.56 -2.52
N ALA A 466 24.84 21.84 -1.21
CA ALA A 466 26.09 22.17 -0.53
C ALA A 466 27.11 21.02 -0.57
N VAL A 467 26.65 19.77 -0.67
CA VAL A 467 27.54 18.59 -0.72
C VAL A 467 27.62 17.94 -2.10
N ARG A 468 26.88 18.46 -3.10
CA ARG A 468 26.74 17.82 -4.40
C ARG A 468 28.08 17.57 -5.09
N ASP A 469 29.00 18.55 -5.03
CA ASP A 469 30.27 18.49 -5.76
C ASP A 469 31.31 17.57 -5.07
N HIS A 470 30.92 16.89 -3.98
CA HIS A 470 31.69 15.83 -3.31
C HIS A 470 31.28 14.43 -3.80
N ASP A 471 30.51 14.35 -4.88
CA ASP A 471 30.22 13.12 -5.57
C ASP A 471 31.43 12.62 -6.38
N GLY A 472 31.63 11.30 -6.38
CA GLY A 472 32.64 10.62 -7.21
C GLY A 472 32.05 10.05 -8.51
N ILE A 473 32.93 9.67 -9.44
CA ILE A 473 32.58 9.13 -10.77
C ILE A 473 31.68 7.88 -10.71
N GLY A 474 31.70 7.12 -9.60
CA GLY A 474 30.96 5.86 -9.44
C GLY A 474 29.43 5.98 -9.32
N GLU A 475 28.88 7.18 -9.13
CA GLU A 475 27.45 7.39 -8.90
C GLU A 475 26.56 7.11 -10.12
N SER A 476 27.05 7.50 -11.30
CA SER A 476 26.33 7.36 -12.55
C SER A 476 26.08 5.89 -12.89
N ALA A 477 27.06 5.01 -12.60
CA ALA A 477 26.95 3.57 -12.83
C ALA A 477 25.92 2.91 -11.91
N ALA A 478 25.97 3.18 -10.60
CA ALA A 478 25.00 2.64 -9.64
C ALA A 478 23.57 3.12 -9.94
N SER A 479 23.42 4.41 -10.31
CA SER A 479 22.12 4.96 -10.72
C SER A 479 21.60 4.32 -12.00
N HIS A 480 22.48 4.03 -12.97
CA HIS A 480 22.12 3.35 -14.20
C HIS A 480 21.69 1.90 -13.93
N GLU A 481 22.42 1.16 -13.09
CA GLU A 481 22.07 -0.20 -12.70
C GLU A 481 20.70 -0.25 -12.00
N ALA A 482 20.47 0.61 -11.02
CA ALA A 482 19.17 0.71 -10.34
C ALA A 482 18.02 1.06 -11.31
N LEU A 483 18.28 1.91 -12.32
CA LEU A 483 17.31 2.24 -13.37
C LEU A 483 16.93 1.00 -14.19
N LEU A 484 17.93 0.20 -14.58
CA LEU A 484 17.71 -1.05 -15.31
C LEU A 484 16.96 -2.06 -14.44
N THR A 485 17.35 -2.23 -13.18
CA THR A 485 16.73 -3.18 -12.24
C THR A 485 15.24 -2.87 -12.03
N LEU A 486 14.89 -1.61 -11.71
CA LEU A 486 13.50 -1.23 -11.47
C LEU A 486 12.65 -1.27 -12.75
N GLY A 487 13.21 -0.85 -13.88
CA GLY A 487 12.51 -0.91 -15.17
C GLY A 487 12.24 -2.34 -15.62
N ARG A 488 13.21 -3.26 -15.44
CA ARG A 488 13.03 -4.69 -15.74
C ARG A 488 12.01 -5.33 -14.81
N ALA A 489 12.10 -5.08 -13.51
CA ALA A 489 11.14 -5.59 -12.53
C ALA A 489 9.70 -5.16 -12.86
N TYR A 490 9.50 -3.93 -13.34
CA TYR A 490 8.20 -3.46 -13.80
C TYR A 490 7.68 -4.26 -15.01
N LEU A 491 8.52 -4.45 -16.05
CA LEU A 491 8.11 -5.19 -17.26
C LEU A 491 7.90 -6.69 -17.01
N ASP A 492 8.69 -7.31 -16.14
CA ASP A 492 8.63 -8.74 -15.87
C ASP A 492 7.47 -9.15 -14.98
N HIS A 493 7.16 -8.33 -13.96
CA HIS A 493 6.18 -8.72 -12.93
C HIS A 493 4.85 -7.98 -13.02
N PHE A 494 4.81 -6.80 -13.65
CA PHE A 494 3.59 -5.99 -13.75
C PHE A 494 3.20 -5.58 -15.18
N PRO A 495 3.36 -6.44 -16.21
CA PRO A 495 2.85 -6.15 -17.54
C PRO A 495 1.33 -5.97 -17.50
N GLY A 496 0.85 -4.94 -18.20
CA GLY A 496 -0.56 -4.54 -18.22
C GLY A 496 -0.99 -3.58 -17.10
N GLN A 497 -0.12 -3.26 -16.12
CA GLN A 497 -0.43 -2.27 -15.08
C GLN A 497 0.16 -0.91 -15.41
N ILE A 498 -0.57 0.17 -15.12
CA ILE A 498 -0.04 1.53 -15.29
C ILE A 498 1.16 1.78 -14.39
N MET A 499 2.23 2.35 -14.95
CA MET A 499 3.41 2.72 -14.19
C MET A 499 3.04 3.84 -13.21
N PRO A 500 3.09 3.61 -11.89
CA PRO A 500 2.66 4.62 -10.93
C PRO A 500 3.51 5.88 -10.99
N ASN A 501 2.89 7.03 -10.73
CA ASN A 501 3.61 8.31 -10.66
C ASN A 501 4.78 8.30 -9.67
N ARG A 502 4.69 7.53 -8.59
CA ARG A 502 5.80 7.35 -7.65
C ARG A 502 7.00 6.67 -8.31
N LEU A 503 6.78 5.60 -9.08
CA LEU A 503 7.83 4.90 -9.81
C LEU A 503 8.41 5.79 -10.93
N VAL A 504 7.57 6.52 -11.66
CA VAL A 504 8.00 7.52 -12.66
C VAL A 504 8.99 8.52 -12.05
N VAL A 505 8.70 9.03 -10.85
CA VAL A 505 9.57 9.99 -10.15
C VAL A 505 10.93 9.40 -9.79
N GLU A 506 10.96 8.13 -9.35
CA GLU A 506 12.20 7.42 -9.05
C GLU A 506 13.04 7.14 -10.31
N LEU A 507 12.42 6.59 -11.37
CA LEU A 507 13.10 6.34 -12.65
C LEU A 507 13.63 7.63 -13.28
N ALA A 508 12.86 8.73 -13.21
CA ALA A 508 13.32 10.03 -13.68
C ALA A 508 14.49 10.60 -12.85
N ALA A 509 14.52 10.34 -11.54
CA ALA A 509 15.64 10.75 -10.68
C ALA A 509 16.92 9.98 -11.02
N LEU A 510 16.82 8.65 -11.16
CA LEU A 510 17.93 7.79 -11.58
C LEU A 510 18.43 8.15 -12.99
N SER A 511 17.52 8.39 -13.93
CA SER A 511 17.83 8.79 -15.31
C SER A 511 18.69 10.06 -15.39
N ARG A 512 18.30 11.10 -14.64
CA ARG A 512 19.09 12.34 -14.53
C ARG A 512 20.45 12.09 -13.88
N ARG A 513 20.48 11.29 -12.81
CA ARG A 513 21.72 11.02 -12.09
C ARG A 513 22.69 10.15 -12.86
N ALA A 514 22.17 9.27 -13.71
CA ALA A 514 22.94 8.46 -14.65
C ALA A 514 23.32 9.21 -15.93
N HIS A 515 22.91 10.47 -16.12
CA HIS A 515 23.17 11.28 -17.32
C HIS A 515 22.70 10.59 -18.63
N VAL A 516 21.53 9.92 -18.56
CA VAL A 516 20.88 9.31 -19.72
C VAL A 516 19.69 10.14 -20.21
N ASP A 517 19.19 11.04 -19.36
CA ASP A 517 18.17 12.06 -19.67
C ASP A 517 16.92 11.52 -20.38
N ALA A 518 16.52 10.30 -20.02
CA ALA A 518 15.29 9.67 -20.46
C ALA A 518 14.04 10.38 -19.90
N THR A 519 13.07 10.62 -20.78
CA THR A 519 11.81 11.31 -20.48
C THR A 519 10.74 10.34 -20.00
N PHE A 520 10.51 10.30 -18.68
CA PHE A 520 9.37 9.58 -18.10
C PHE A 520 8.20 10.54 -17.87
N LEU A 521 7.00 10.11 -18.28
CA LEU A 521 5.77 10.92 -18.21
C LEU A 521 4.87 10.47 -17.06
N PRO A 522 4.29 11.40 -16.29
CA PRO A 522 3.34 11.06 -15.25
C PRO A 522 1.97 10.69 -15.85
N GLU A 523 1.24 9.82 -15.16
CA GLU A 523 -0.21 9.71 -15.28
C GLU A 523 -0.88 10.99 -14.76
N LEU A 524 -1.77 11.56 -15.58
CA LEU A 524 -2.48 12.79 -15.24
C LEU A 524 -3.87 12.48 -14.66
N ALA A 525 -4.28 13.26 -13.66
CA ALA A 525 -5.59 13.12 -13.03
C ALA A 525 -6.65 13.96 -13.77
N ALA A 526 -7.69 13.30 -14.30
CA ALA A 526 -8.69 13.92 -15.17
C ALA A 526 -9.55 15.00 -14.49
N ASP A 527 -9.73 14.95 -13.18
CA ASP A 527 -10.52 15.90 -12.39
C ASP A 527 -9.83 17.26 -12.23
N ILE A 528 -8.50 17.30 -12.25
CA ILE A 528 -7.67 18.51 -12.14
C ILE A 528 -6.94 18.88 -13.43
N PHE A 529 -7.10 18.09 -14.49
CA PHE A 529 -6.46 18.35 -15.77
C PHE A 529 -7.02 19.60 -16.46
N GLU A 530 -6.13 20.53 -16.80
CA GLU A 530 -6.46 21.86 -17.35
C GLU A 530 -6.53 21.86 -18.89
N MET A 531 -6.66 20.67 -19.51
CA MET A 531 -6.74 20.49 -20.96
C MET A 531 -5.47 20.93 -21.71
N ASP A 532 -4.31 20.92 -21.04
CA ASP A 532 -3.03 21.28 -21.64
C ASP A 532 -1.87 20.40 -21.12
N PHE A 533 -0.85 20.23 -21.95
CA PHE A 533 0.29 19.34 -21.67
C PHE A 533 1.62 20.10 -21.61
N ALA A 534 2.50 19.65 -20.71
CA ALA A 534 3.87 20.17 -20.66
C ALA A 534 4.66 19.76 -21.93
N PRO A 535 5.65 20.56 -22.38
CA PRO A 535 6.42 20.31 -23.63
C PRO A 535 6.96 18.89 -23.78
N ARG A 536 7.43 18.29 -22.68
CA ARG A 536 7.95 16.91 -22.64
C ARG A 536 7.00 15.84 -23.18
N PHE A 537 5.68 16.09 -23.20
CA PHE A 537 4.72 15.17 -23.82
C PHE A 537 4.85 15.16 -25.35
N SER A 538 5.07 16.33 -25.97
CA SER A 538 5.31 16.46 -27.41
C SER A 538 6.62 15.78 -27.81
N ASP A 539 7.70 15.98 -27.04
CA ASP A 539 9.00 15.35 -27.26
C ASP A 539 8.90 13.82 -27.21
N ALA A 540 8.17 13.30 -26.21
CA ALA A 540 7.94 11.88 -26.05
C ALA A 540 7.06 11.31 -27.17
N ALA A 541 6.04 12.04 -27.63
CA ALA A 541 5.17 11.62 -28.73
C ALA A 541 5.93 11.55 -30.06
N THR A 542 6.78 12.54 -30.33
CA THR A 542 7.67 12.55 -31.50
C THR A 542 8.61 11.35 -31.49
N THR A 543 9.20 11.06 -30.33
CA THR A 543 10.08 9.89 -30.14
C THR A 543 9.31 8.59 -30.36
N ALA A 544 8.13 8.44 -29.73
CA ALA A 544 7.29 7.26 -29.86
C ALA A 544 6.85 7.02 -31.32
N ALA A 545 6.41 8.05 -32.03
CA ALA A 545 6.03 7.95 -33.43
C ALA A 545 7.20 7.56 -34.34
N SER A 546 8.41 8.04 -34.05
CA SER A 546 9.60 7.65 -34.80
C SER A 546 9.97 6.18 -34.58
N VAL A 547 9.93 5.71 -33.34
CA VAL A 547 10.35 4.33 -32.98
C VAL A 547 9.29 3.30 -33.38
N MET A 548 8.01 3.65 -33.29
CA MET A 548 6.90 2.74 -33.60
C MET A 548 6.50 2.75 -35.07
N ARG A 549 7.09 3.60 -35.92
CA ARG A 549 6.68 3.74 -37.32
C ARG A 549 6.65 2.40 -38.05
N GLY A 550 5.51 2.09 -38.67
CA GLY A 550 5.32 0.86 -39.44
C GLY A 550 5.17 -0.41 -38.61
N THR A 551 5.10 -0.29 -37.27
CA THR A 551 4.79 -1.42 -36.39
C THR A 551 3.28 -1.61 -36.24
N VAL A 552 2.87 -2.76 -35.71
CA VAL A 552 1.45 -3.06 -35.39
C VAL A 552 0.83 -2.01 -34.47
N TYR A 553 1.61 -1.46 -33.52
CA TYR A 553 1.13 -0.41 -32.63
C TYR A 553 0.81 0.88 -33.37
N ASP A 554 1.64 1.24 -34.37
CA ASP A 554 1.40 2.40 -35.23
C ASP A 554 0.19 2.18 -36.15
N THR A 555 0.02 0.99 -36.72
CA THR A 555 -1.20 0.62 -37.47
C THR A 555 -2.45 0.69 -36.59
N TYR A 556 -2.39 0.12 -35.38
CA TYR A 556 -3.54 0.02 -34.48
C TYR A 556 -3.99 1.39 -33.94
N TYR A 557 -3.05 2.25 -33.54
CA TYR A 557 -3.37 3.53 -32.90
C TYR A 557 -3.16 4.77 -33.80
N GLY A 558 -2.54 4.63 -34.97
CA GLY A 558 -2.32 5.71 -35.93
C GLY A 558 -1.33 6.77 -35.45
N LEU A 559 -0.13 6.38 -34.99
CA LEU A 559 0.87 7.30 -34.45
C LEU A 559 1.50 8.18 -35.54
N SER A 560 1.86 7.60 -36.68
CA SER A 560 2.48 8.29 -37.82
C SER A 560 1.54 9.33 -38.43
N LEU A 561 0.24 9.04 -38.48
CA LEU A 561 -0.78 9.99 -38.90
C LEU A 561 -0.90 11.18 -37.93
N ALA A 562 -0.85 10.90 -36.63
CA ALA A 562 -0.86 11.94 -35.61
C ALA A 562 0.42 12.79 -35.64
N ALA A 563 1.59 12.17 -35.84
CA ALA A 563 2.86 12.88 -35.96
C ALA A 563 2.94 13.74 -37.22
N ALA A 564 2.36 13.30 -38.34
CA ALA A 564 2.22 14.11 -39.55
C ALA A 564 1.33 15.35 -39.32
N ALA A 565 0.26 15.21 -38.53
CA ALA A 565 -0.57 16.34 -38.12
C ALA A 565 0.15 17.31 -37.15
N GLN A 566 1.17 16.84 -36.41
CA GLN A 566 2.00 17.64 -35.52
C GLN A 566 3.17 18.34 -36.23
N SER A 567 3.73 17.74 -37.30
CA SER A 567 5.04 18.08 -37.89
C SER A 567 5.06 19.32 -38.79
N ALA A 568 4.30 20.36 -38.47
CA ALA A 568 4.57 21.67 -39.07
C ALA A 568 5.91 22.27 -38.56
N MET A 569 6.40 21.92 -37.35
CA MET A 569 7.68 22.40 -36.78
C MET A 569 8.09 21.47 -35.60
N THR A 570 9.19 20.71 -35.64
CA THR A 570 9.70 19.92 -34.48
C THR A 570 11.23 19.76 -34.43
N THR A 571 11.76 19.56 -33.21
CA THR A 571 13.18 19.32 -32.85
C THR A 571 13.52 17.81 -32.85
N PRO A 572 14.73 17.39 -33.28
CA PRO A 572 15.12 15.98 -33.34
C PRO A 572 15.40 15.33 -31.95
N PRO A 573 15.29 13.99 -31.83
CA PRO A 573 15.55 13.26 -30.59
C PRO A 573 17.03 13.31 -30.14
N PRO A 574 17.35 12.98 -28.85
CA PRO A 574 18.72 13.05 -28.33
C PRO A 574 19.69 12.08 -29.02
N ALA A 575 20.94 12.52 -29.26
CA ALA A 575 21.94 11.85 -30.10
C ALA A 575 22.27 10.39 -29.75
N ARG A 576 22.18 9.99 -28.47
CA ARG A 576 22.45 8.60 -28.04
C ARG A 576 21.34 7.61 -28.44
N TRP A 577 20.13 8.10 -28.70
CA TRP A 577 18.95 7.28 -29.05
C TRP A 577 18.97 6.91 -30.53
N THR A 578 19.38 7.85 -31.38
CA THR A 578 19.47 7.67 -32.83
C THR A 578 20.46 6.57 -33.23
N GLU A 579 21.58 6.46 -32.50
CA GLU A 579 22.65 5.51 -32.79
C GLU A 579 22.29 4.07 -32.40
N ARG A 580 21.56 3.89 -31.29
CA ARG A 580 21.19 2.56 -30.77
C ARG A 580 19.91 1.98 -31.39
N LEU A 581 19.02 2.83 -31.90
CA LEU A 581 17.75 2.44 -32.53
C LEU A 581 17.78 2.58 -34.07
N GLY A 582 18.94 2.92 -34.66
CA GLY A 582 19.11 3.00 -36.12
C GLY A 582 18.31 4.12 -36.81
N LEU A 583 18.01 5.22 -36.11
CA LEU A 583 17.19 6.32 -36.65
C LEU A 583 18.06 7.34 -37.39
N SER A 584 17.62 7.78 -38.58
CA SER A 584 18.27 8.85 -39.35
C SER A 584 18.04 10.22 -38.71
N ARG A 585 19.07 11.08 -38.71
CA ARG A 585 19.05 12.43 -38.09
C ARG A 585 18.37 13.48 -39.00
N PRO A 586 17.29 14.15 -38.57
CA PRO A 586 16.81 15.36 -39.23
C PRO A 586 17.63 16.60 -38.79
N GLU A 587 17.79 17.58 -39.68
CA GLU A 587 18.42 18.88 -39.36
C GLU A 587 17.55 19.70 -38.39
N ALA A 588 18.20 20.39 -37.44
CA ALA A 588 17.53 21.16 -36.40
C ALA A 588 17.06 22.53 -36.92
N ALA A 589 15.76 22.84 -36.75
CA ALA A 589 15.20 24.17 -36.92
C ALA A 589 14.90 24.80 -35.54
N PRO A 590 14.91 26.15 -35.41
CA PRO A 590 14.74 26.83 -34.11
C PRO A 590 13.30 26.72 -33.56
N VAL A 591 13.22 26.54 -32.24
CA VAL A 591 11.99 26.37 -31.45
C VAL A 591 11.24 27.70 -31.27
N VAL A 592 9.96 27.76 -31.66
CA VAL A 592 9.06 28.89 -31.42
C VAL A 592 7.88 28.41 -30.56
N ALA A 593 7.35 29.28 -29.69
CA ALA A 593 6.31 29.01 -28.68
C ALA A 593 4.97 28.46 -29.21
N THR A 594 4.82 28.23 -30.51
CA THR A 594 3.65 27.66 -31.21
C THR A 594 3.52 26.13 -31.11
N GLU A 595 4.51 25.43 -30.55
CA GLU A 595 4.53 23.95 -30.50
C GLU A 595 3.59 23.33 -29.43
N ARG A 596 3.33 24.02 -28.31
CA ARG A 596 2.48 23.49 -27.22
C ARG A 596 1.03 23.28 -27.66
N ASP A 597 0.52 24.20 -28.46
CA ASP A 597 -0.86 24.17 -28.95
C ASP A 597 -1.09 22.98 -29.89
N ALA A 598 -0.07 22.55 -30.65
CA ALA A 598 -0.21 21.50 -31.66
C ALA A 598 -0.42 20.10 -31.06
N PHE A 599 0.40 19.67 -30.08
CA PHE A 599 0.25 18.35 -29.45
C PHE A 599 -1.08 18.25 -28.68
N THR A 600 -1.39 19.28 -27.90
CA THR A 600 -2.66 19.37 -27.16
C THR A 600 -3.85 19.31 -28.12
N GLN A 601 -3.80 20.03 -29.24
CA GLN A 601 -4.86 20.02 -30.25
C GLN A 601 -5.04 18.64 -30.90
N VAL A 602 -3.95 17.95 -31.26
CA VAL A 602 -4.04 16.58 -31.82
C VAL A 602 -4.67 15.61 -30.83
N CYS A 603 -4.34 15.69 -29.54
CA CYS A 603 -5.00 14.86 -28.52
C CYS A 603 -6.50 15.17 -28.41
N ARG A 604 -6.90 16.45 -28.46
CA ARG A 604 -8.31 16.86 -28.44
C ARG A 604 -9.08 16.37 -29.66
N ASP A 605 -8.50 16.51 -30.85
CA ASP A 605 -9.15 16.09 -32.09
C ASP A 605 -9.34 14.57 -32.14
N ARG A 606 -8.35 13.81 -31.69
CA ARG A 606 -8.46 12.35 -31.56
C ARG A 606 -9.45 11.93 -30.49
N ALA A 607 -9.57 12.68 -29.39
CA ALA A 607 -10.51 12.37 -28.32
C ALA A 607 -11.99 12.47 -28.75
N ARG A 608 -12.29 13.08 -29.91
CA ARG A 608 -13.66 13.15 -30.46
C ARG A 608 -14.27 11.78 -30.76
N VAL A 609 -13.45 10.74 -30.95
CA VAL A 609 -13.94 9.35 -31.10
C VAL A 609 -14.67 8.83 -29.85
N ALA A 610 -14.43 9.44 -28.68
CA ALA A 610 -15.11 9.11 -27.44
C ALA A 610 -16.55 9.64 -27.39
N GLY A 611 -16.96 10.52 -28.32
CA GLY A 611 -18.33 11.05 -28.46
C GLY A 611 -18.36 12.53 -28.89
N PRO A 612 -19.43 13.00 -29.54
CA PRO A 612 -19.58 14.41 -29.94
C PRO A 612 -20.05 15.27 -28.75
N HIS A 613 -19.29 16.30 -28.34
CA HIS A 613 -19.81 17.32 -27.41
C HIS A 613 -19.02 18.63 -27.38
N ASP A 614 -19.73 19.73 -27.12
CA ASP A 614 -19.22 21.09 -26.85
C ASP A 614 -18.28 21.17 -25.62
N ASP A 615 -18.17 20.09 -24.84
CA ASP A 615 -17.36 19.93 -23.62
C ASP A 615 -15.84 19.95 -23.88
N LEU A 616 -15.41 19.80 -25.13
CA LEU A 616 -13.99 19.76 -25.54
C LEU A 616 -13.45 21.12 -25.98
N GLN A 617 -14.27 22.19 -25.94
CA GLN A 617 -13.83 23.54 -26.30
C GLN A 617 -13.07 24.26 -25.16
N PRO A 618 -12.10 25.14 -25.48
CA PRO A 618 -11.46 26.01 -24.50
C PRO A 618 -12.51 26.88 -23.77
N GLY A 619 -12.54 26.84 -22.43
CA GLY A 619 -13.40 27.71 -21.61
C GLY A 619 -14.74 27.12 -21.16
N GLY A 620 -15.12 25.91 -21.59
CA GLY A 620 -16.28 25.19 -21.05
C GLY A 620 -16.00 24.54 -19.68
N ARG A 621 -17.05 24.31 -18.87
CA ARG A 621 -16.97 23.38 -17.72
C ARG A 621 -16.98 21.93 -18.23
N GLY A 622 -15.94 21.54 -18.97
CA GLY A 622 -15.85 20.21 -19.59
C GLY A 622 -15.93 19.07 -18.58
N SER A 623 -16.53 17.94 -18.98
CA SER A 623 -16.71 16.76 -18.13
C SER A 623 -15.39 16.03 -17.82
N VAL A 624 -15.35 15.34 -16.66
CA VAL A 624 -14.21 14.48 -16.27
C VAL A 624 -13.95 13.39 -17.32
N ALA A 625 -15.03 12.90 -17.96
CA ALA A 625 -14.95 11.94 -19.05
C ALA A 625 -14.21 12.51 -20.28
N GLY A 626 -14.57 13.72 -20.72
CA GLY A 626 -13.89 14.40 -21.82
C GLY A 626 -12.41 14.66 -21.54
N ARG A 627 -12.08 15.16 -20.34
CA ARG A 627 -10.68 15.36 -19.91
C ARG A 627 -9.90 14.04 -19.91
N GLY A 628 -10.51 12.98 -19.41
CA GLY A 628 -9.94 11.64 -19.41
C GLY A 628 -9.66 11.09 -20.80
N ALA A 629 -10.56 11.31 -21.77
CA ALA A 629 -10.37 10.93 -23.16
C ALA A 629 -9.17 11.64 -23.81
N VAL A 630 -8.97 12.94 -23.51
CA VAL A 630 -7.78 13.69 -23.98
C VAL A 630 -6.49 13.15 -23.36
N ILE A 631 -6.49 12.87 -22.05
CA ILE A 631 -5.35 12.26 -21.35
C ILE A 631 -5.01 10.90 -21.96
N GLU A 632 -6.02 10.08 -22.26
CA GLU A 632 -5.82 8.76 -22.86
C GLU A 632 -5.17 8.84 -24.25
N GLN A 633 -5.52 9.84 -25.08
CA GLN A 633 -4.82 10.05 -26.34
C GLN A 633 -3.35 10.41 -26.14
N ALA A 634 -3.01 11.23 -25.15
CA ALA A 634 -1.62 11.49 -24.82
C ALA A 634 -0.89 10.22 -24.35
N GLN A 635 -1.52 9.34 -23.57
CA GLN A 635 -0.95 8.04 -23.19
C GLN A 635 -0.65 7.17 -24.42
N VAL A 636 -1.60 7.10 -25.37
CA VAL A 636 -1.44 6.34 -26.62
C VAL A 636 -0.27 6.88 -27.45
N LEU A 637 -0.27 8.19 -27.73
CA LEU A 637 0.71 8.82 -28.62
C LEU A 637 2.13 8.82 -28.06
N THR A 638 2.27 8.77 -26.74
CA THR A 638 3.57 8.74 -26.06
C THR A 638 4.02 7.33 -25.69
N THR A 639 3.21 6.30 -25.96
CA THR A 639 3.34 4.92 -25.42
C THR A 639 3.45 4.87 -23.88
N HIS A 640 3.08 5.97 -23.22
CA HIS A 640 3.21 6.22 -21.80
C HIS A 640 4.54 5.75 -21.16
N GLY A 641 5.65 5.98 -21.86
CA GLY A 641 7.00 5.67 -21.35
C GLY A 641 7.54 4.29 -21.70
N LEU A 642 6.80 3.43 -22.42
CA LEU A 642 7.31 2.12 -22.85
C LEU A 642 8.44 2.24 -23.88
N VAL A 643 8.31 3.16 -24.85
CA VAL A 643 9.42 3.49 -25.78
C VAL A 643 10.63 4.03 -25.02
N THR A 644 10.41 4.74 -23.91
CA THR A 644 11.50 5.24 -23.06
C THR A 644 12.28 4.09 -22.43
N LEU A 645 11.61 3.07 -21.90
CA LEU A 645 12.26 1.85 -21.38
C LEU A 645 13.02 1.11 -22.49
N LEU A 646 12.40 0.94 -23.66
CA LEU A 646 13.04 0.31 -24.82
C LEU A 646 14.31 1.07 -25.24
N GLY A 647 14.25 2.39 -25.33
CA GLY A 647 15.39 3.26 -25.66
C GLY A 647 16.52 3.23 -24.62
N LEU A 648 16.21 2.87 -23.37
CA LEU A 648 17.20 2.59 -22.33
C LEU A 648 17.78 1.17 -22.41
N GLY A 649 17.12 0.25 -23.12
CA GLY A 649 17.59 -1.13 -23.32
C GLY A 649 17.03 -2.06 -22.26
N ILE A 650 15.93 -1.61 -21.65
CA ILE A 650 15.16 -2.34 -20.66
C ILE A 650 14.14 -3.14 -21.44
N THR A 651 14.36 -4.45 -21.48
CA THR A 651 13.47 -5.42 -22.12
C THR A 651 13.06 -6.47 -21.08
N PRO A 652 11.88 -7.10 -21.23
CA PRO A 652 11.45 -8.16 -20.33
C PRO A 652 12.41 -9.35 -20.41
N THR A 653 12.86 -9.87 -19.26
CA THR A 653 13.80 -11.00 -19.18
C THR A 653 13.17 -12.30 -19.67
N ARG A 654 11.85 -12.44 -19.52
CA ARG A 654 11.07 -13.58 -20.03
C ARG A 654 10.67 -13.44 -21.51
N GLY A 655 11.08 -12.35 -22.17
CA GLY A 655 10.78 -12.04 -23.56
C GLY A 655 9.44 -11.34 -23.77
N TRP A 656 9.29 -10.72 -24.94
CA TRP A 656 8.09 -9.94 -25.30
C TRP A 656 6.81 -10.78 -25.40
N GLU A 657 6.93 -12.05 -25.78
CA GLU A 657 5.80 -12.99 -25.85
C GLU A 657 5.18 -13.20 -24.46
N ALA A 658 6.00 -13.48 -23.44
CA ALA A 658 5.52 -13.63 -22.07
C ALA A 658 4.89 -12.34 -21.53
N ALA A 659 5.47 -11.18 -21.84
CA ALA A 659 4.93 -9.88 -21.47
C ALA A 659 3.56 -9.62 -22.13
N ALA A 660 3.41 -9.92 -23.43
CA ALA A 660 2.16 -9.79 -24.17
C ALA A 660 1.06 -10.71 -23.65
N THR A 661 1.38 -11.97 -23.35
CA THR A 661 0.42 -12.91 -22.75
C THR A 661 -0.02 -12.45 -21.36
N ALA A 662 0.92 -12.01 -20.53
CA ALA A 662 0.62 -11.55 -19.18
C ALA A 662 -0.20 -10.24 -19.17
N SER A 663 0.09 -9.28 -20.06
CA SER A 663 -0.74 -8.08 -20.18
C SER A 663 -2.15 -8.38 -20.71
N PHE A 664 -2.30 -9.33 -21.64
CA PHE A 664 -3.61 -9.77 -22.12
C PHE A 664 -4.44 -10.46 -21.04
N GLU A 665 -3.79 -11.21 -20.14
CA GLU A 665 -4.45 -11.79 -18.97
C GLU A 665 -5.01 -10.69 -18.04
N VAL A 666 -4.30 -9.57 -17.87
CA VAL A 666 -4.82 -8.39 -17.15
C VAL A 666 -6.04 -7.78 -17.87
N VAL A 667 -6.06 -7.74 -19.21
CA VAL A 667 -7.24 -7.31 -19.99
C VAL A 667 -8.44 -8.21 -19.67
N ARG A 668 -8.26 -9.53 -19.78
CA ARG A 668 -9.31 -10.53 -19.49
C ARG A 668 -9.86 -10.39 -18.08
N SER A 669 -8.98 -10.36 -17.08
CA SER A 669 -9.36 -10.24 -15.67
C SER A 669 -10.10 -8.92 -15.39
N SER A 670 -9.59 -7.80 -15.92
CA SER A 670 -10.21 -6.48 -15.72
C SER A 670 -11.59 -6.40 -16.39
N LEU A 671 -11.77 -6.91 -17.61
CA LEU A 671 -13.09 -6.94 -18.26
C LEU A 671 -14.08 -7.86 -17.52
N ALA A 672 -13.62 -9.01 -17.00
CA ALA A 672 -14.46 -9.89 -16.20
C ALA A 672 -14.95 -9.19 -14.91
N HIS A 673 -14.06 -8.47 -14.21
CA HIS A 673 -14.45 -7.65 -13.06
C HIS A 673 -15.38 -6.50 -13.46
N ALA A 674 -15.12 -5.83 -14.58
CA ALA A 674 -15.96 -4.75 -15.09
C ALA A 674 -17.41 -5.23 -15.31
N HIS A 675 -17.59 -6.38 -15.95
CA HIS A 675 -18.91 -6.98 -16.17
C HIS A 675 -19.55 -7.48 -14.88
N ALA A 676 -18.78 -8.04 -13.94
CA ALA A 676 -19.31 -8.44 -12.64
C ALA A 676 -19.87 -7.24 -11.86
N HIS A 677 -19.14 -6.11 -11.84
CA HIS A 677 -19.60 -4.86 -11.22
C HIS A 677 -20.82 -4.27 -11.94
N ALA A 678 -20.82 -4.28 -13.29
CA ALA A 678 -21.97 -3.80 -14.06
C ALA A 678 -23.23 -4.64 -13.82
N HIS A 679 -23.10 -5.97 -13.75
CA HIS A 679 -24.19 -6.87 -13.42
C HIS A 679 -24.70 -6.66 -11.98
N ALA A 680 -23.80 -6.49 -11.02
CA ALA A 680 -24.16 -6.17 -9.63
C ALA A 680 -24.93 -4.85 -9.54
N HIS A 681 -24.49 -3.83 -10.27
CA HIS A 681 -25.18 -2.54 -10.38
C HIS A 681 -26.60 -2.70 -10.95
N ALA A 682 -26.74 -3.41 -12.08
CA ALA A 682 -28.03 -3.65 -12.72
C ALA A 682 -29.00 -4.41 -11.80
N HIS A 683 -28.52 -5.43 -11.10
CA HIS A 683 -29.32 -6.18 -10.13
C HIS A 683 -29.75 -5.32 -8.94
N ALA A 684 -28.84 -4.51 -8.38
CA ALA A 684 -29.17 -3.58 -7.30
C ALA A 684 -30.21 -2.54 -7.73
N HIS A 685 -30.08 -2.01 -8.96
CA HIS A 685 -31.02 -1.05 -9.54
C HIS A 685 -32.41 -1.67 -9.78
N ALA A 686 -32.47 -2.88 -10.35
CA ALA A 686 -33.73 -3.61 -10.55
C ALA A 686 -34.43 -3.93 -9.22
N HIS A 687 -33.67 -4.36 -8.21
CA HIS A 687 -34.21 -4.65 -6.87
C HIS A 687 -34.69 -3.37 -6.16
N ALA A 688 -33.99 -2.24 -6.31
CA ALA A 688 -34.41 -0.95 -5.78
C ALA A 688 -35.72 -0.45 -6.41
N HIS A 689 -35.87 -0.62 -7.74
CA HIS A 689 -37.12 -0.32 -8.44
C HIS A 689 -38.29 -1.23 -8.00
N ALA A 690 -38.02 -2.50 -7.69
CA ALA A 690 -39.04 -3.44 -7.23
C ALA A 690 -39.49 -3.21 -5.77
N HIS A 691 -38.65 -2.58 -4.93
CA HIS A 691 -38.88 -2.46 -3.48
C HIS A 691 -38.72 -1.02 -2.96
N ALA A 692 -39.34 -0.05 -3.64
CA ALA A 692 -39.18 1.40 -3.48
C ALA A 692 -39.40 2.02 -2.07
N SER A 693 -39.52 1.25 -0.99
CA SER A 693 -39.81 1.73 0.37
C SER A 693 -38.76 1.41 1.45
N THR A 694 -37.60 0.79 1.17
CA THR A 694 -36.79 0.25 2.29
C THR A 694 -35.24 0.24 2.21
N MET A 695 -34.57 0.89 1.25
CA MET A 695 -33.08 0.90 1.23
C MET A 695 -32.45 2.25 0.86
N PRO A 696 -31.28 2.59 1.44
CA PRO A 696 -30.51 3.79 1.06
C PRO A 696 -29.84 3.62 -0.32
N ALA A 697 -29.99 4.63 -1.17
CA ALA A 697 -29.54 4.70 -2.57
C ALA A 697 -28.02 4.70 -2.80
N GLU A 698 -27.19 4.47 -1.77
CA GLU A 698 -25.75 4.73 -1.81
C GLU A 698 -24.92 3.67 -2.57
N SER A 699 -25.43 2.45 -2.74
CA SER A 699 -24.64 1.33 -3.30
C SER A 699 -24.56 1.33 -4.83
N GLY A 700 -25.57 1.86 -5.53
CA GLY A 700 -25.64 1.83 -6.99
C GLY A 700 -24.51 2.61 -7.68
N PRO A 701 -24.28 3.89 -7.37
CA PRO A 701 -23.26 4.70 -8.02
C PRO A 701 -21.82 4.16 -7.84
N ALA A 702 -21.56 3.48 -6.72
CA ALA A 702 -20.24 2.93 -6.39
C ALA A 702 -19.85 1.76 -7.31
N GLU A 703 -20.80 0.86 -7.61
CA GLU A 703 -20.59 -0.32 -8.47
C GLU A 703 -20.37 0.07 -9.93
N LEU A 704 -21.15 1.04 -10.45
CA LEU A 704 -20.94 1.56 -11.81
C LEU A 704 -19.57 2.26 -11.94
N SER A 705 -19.18 3.04 -10.93
CA SER A 705 -17.86 3.65 -10.87
C SER A 705 -16.73 2.60 -10.81
N ALA A 706 -16.94 1.48 -10.11
CA ALA A 706 -16.00 0.37 -10.09
C ALA A 706 -15.85 -0.29 -11.46
N SER A 707 -16.96 -0.58 -12.14
CA SER A 707 -16.95 -1.14 -13.50
C SER A 707 -16.14 -0.29 -14.47
N LEU A 708 -16.37 1.03 -14.50
CA LEU A 708 -15.63 1.95 -15.37
C LEU A 708 -14.14 2.07 -15.01
N ARG A 709 -13.75 1.88 -13.75
CA ARG A 709 -12.32 1.81 -13.37
C ARG A 709 -11.67 0.56 -13.93
N GLU A 710 -12.37 -0.58 -13.90
CA GLU A 710 -11.84 -1.83 -14.47
C GLU A 710 -11.73 -1.78 -15.99
N VAL A 711 -12.66 -1.12 -16.69
CA VAL A 711 -12.54 -0.86 -18.13
C VAL A 711 -11.29 -0.03 -18.46
N LYS A 712 -10.98 1.00 -17.68
CA LYS A 712 -9.74 1.78 -17.87
C LYS A 712 -8.48 0.94 -17.68
N LYS A 713 -8.46 0.06 -16.68
CA LYS A 713 -7.36 -0.89 -16.49
C LYS A 713 -7.22 -1.82 -17.70
N ALA A 714 -8.34 -2.35 -18.21
CA ALA A 714 -8.35 -3.19 -19.39
C ALA A 714 -7.80 -2.45 -20.62
N ALA A 715 -8.22 -1.20 -20.86
CA ALA A 715 -7.73 -0.40 -21.99
C ALA A 715 -6.23 -0.09 -21.88
N TYR A 716 -5.74 0.20 -20.66
CA TYR A 716 -4.31 0.38 -20.43
C TYR A 716 -3.53 -0.91 -20.67
N ALA A 717 -4.00 -2.05 -20.14
CA ALA A 717 -3.39 -3.35 -20.34
C ALA A 717 -3.38 -3.76 -21.82
N TRP A 718 -4.44 -3.42 -22.56
CA TRP A 718 -4.54 -3.65 -23.98
C TRP A 718 -3.51 -2.84 -24.77
N ARG A 719 -3.31 -1.56 -24.44
CA ARG A 719 -2.24 -0.74 -25.04
C ARG A 719 -0.87 -1.40 -24.89
N GLN A 720 -0.56 -1.92 -23.70
CA GLN A 720 0.69 -2.65 -23.48
C GLN A 720 0.75 -3.95 -24.27
N THR A 721 -0.36 -4.69 -24.36
CA THR A 721 -0.45 -5.92 -25.16
C THR A 721 -0.10 -5.64 -26.62
N VAL A 722 -0.72 -4.64 -27.23
CA VAL A 722 -0.43 -4.23 -28.62
C VAL A 722 1.02 -3.77 -28.76
N PHE A 723 1.56 -3.04 -27.77
CA PHE A 723 2.97 -2.62 -27.78
C PHE A 723 3.93 -3.81 -27.71
N PHE A 724 3.69 -4.79 -26.84
CA PHE A 724 4.57 -5.97 -26.72
C PHE A 724 4.48 -6.86 -27.96
N VAL A 725 3.30 -7.02 -28.55
CA VAL A 725 3.14 -7.71 -29.84
C VAL A 725 3.91 -6.98 -30.95
N SER A 726 3.96 -5.64 -30.92
CA SER A 726 4.71 -4.87 -31.91
C SER A 726 6.24 -4.99 -31.80
N GLN A 727 6.76 -5.56 -30.70
CA GLN A 727 8.18 -5.87 -30.53
C GLN A 727 8.56 -7.29 -31.00
N LEU A 728 7.58 -8.10 -31.42
CA LEU A 728 7.81 -9.46 -31.89
C LEU A 728 8.05 -9.50 -33.40
N GLU A 729 8.84 -10.48 -33.83
CA GLU A 729 8.92 -10.84 -35.25
C GLU A 729 7.53 -11.27 -35.78
N PRO A 730 7.20 -11.02 -37.07
CA PRO A 730 5.84 -11.22 -37.59
C PRO A 730 5.23 -12.60 -37.34
N GLU A 731 6.02 -13.67 -37.44
CA GLU A 731 5.57 -15.03 -37.16
C GLU A 731 5.28 -15.27 -35.68
N ALA A 732 6.11 -14.70 -34.79
CA ALA A 732 5.91 -14.80 -33.35
C ALA A 732 4.69 -13.99 -32.91
N ALA A 733 4.50 -12.79 -33.48
CA ALA A 733 3.32 -11.97 -33.25
C ALA A 733 2.03 -12.72 -33.61
N ARG A 734 2.00 -13.37 -34.79
CA ARG A 734 0.84 -14.21 -35.20
C ARG A 734 0.58 -15.37 -34.26
N ARG A 735 1.61 -16.12 -33.84
CA ARG A 735 1.45 -17.22 -32.86
C ARG A 735 0.87 -16.73 -31.54
N VAL A 736 1.30 -15.57 -31.06
CA VAL A 736 0.80 -14.98 -29.82
C VAL A 736 -0.66 -14.57 -29.95
N VAL A 737 -1.05 -13.92 -31.05
CA VAL A 737 -2.45 -13.54 -31.32
C VAL A 737 -3.34 -14.77 -31.52
N GLU A 738 -2.86 -15.81 -32.19
CA GLU A 738 -3.55 -17.11 -32.31
C GLU A 738 -3.75 -17.77 -30.94
N ALA A 739 -2.74 -17.72 -30.06
CA ALA A 739 -2.89 -18.19 -28.69
C ALA A 739 -3.95 -17.39 -27.91
N MET A 740 -4.03 -16.06 -28.10
CA MET A 740 -5.07 -15.21 -27.50
C MET A 740 -6.47 -15.62 -27.98
N HIS A 741 -6.61 -15.98 -29.26
CA HIS A 741 -7.86 -16.55 -29.79
C HIS A 741 -8.26 -17.83 -29.05
N HIS A 742 -7.32 -18.76 -28.86
CA HIS A 742 -7.60 -20.01 -28.16
C HIS A 742 -7.97 -19.83 -26.68
N VAL A 743 -7.40 -18.83 -26.00
CA VAL A 743 -7.67 -18.56 -24.57
C VAL A 743 -9.14 -18.17 -24.34
N HIS A 744 -9.74 -17.36 -25.21
CA HIS A 744 -11.15 -16.96 -25.06
C HIS A 744 -12.15 -18.00 -25.63
N SER A 745 -11.68 -18.94 -26.47
CA SER A 745 -12.52 -19.97 -27.09
C SER A 745 -12.72 -21.23 -26.25
N ARG A 746 -12.01 -21.41 -25.12
CA ARG A 746 -12.21 -22.60 -24.25
C ARG A 746 -13.44 -22.44 -23.36
N PRO A 747 -14.37 -23.42 -23.32
CA PRO A 747 -15.40 -23.46 -22.28
C PRO A 747 -14.74 -23.62 -20.90
N THR A 748 -15.19 -22.78 -19.97
CA THR A 748 -14.71 -22.58 -18.60
C THR A 748 -14.87 -23.85 -17.76
N SER A 749 -13.98 -24.82 -17.94
CA SER A 749 -13.76 -25.90 -17.00
C SER A 749 -12.47 -25.59 -16.22
N THR A 750 -12.66 -25.19 -14.96
CA THR A 750 -11.66 -25.14 -13.89
C THR A 750 -10.53 -24.11 -14.02
N GLU A 751 -10.80 -22.85 -13.63
CA GLU A 751 -9.82 -21.97 -13.00
C GLU A 751 -10.04 -21.97 -11.48
N HIS A 752 -8.98 -21.75 -10.70
CA HIS A 752 -8.89 -21.88 -9.22
C HIS A 752 -9.88 -21.01 -8.39
N SER A 753 -10.77 -20.25 -9.04
CA SER A 753 -11.80 -19.40 -8.43
C SER A 753 -13.25 -19.80 -8.75
N GLY A 754 -13.48 -20.83 -9.59
CA GLY A 754 -14.81 -21.43 -9.81
C GLY A 754 -15.86 -20.53 -10.47
N ARG A 755 -15.50 -19.38 -11.05
CA ARG A 755 -16.43 -18.50 -11.80
C ARG A 755 -16.17 -18.57 -13.30
N SER A 756 -17.21 -18.89 -14.07
CA SER A 756 -17.17 -18.77 -15.53
C SER A 756 -16.99 -17.31 -15.93
N VAL A 757 -16.12 -17.04 -16.91
CA VAL A 757 -16.01 -15.74 -17.58
C VAL A 757 -17.38 -15.39 -18.19
N PRO A 758 -17.93 -14.17 -17.95
CA PRO A 758 -19.22 -13.78 -18.51
C PRO A 758 -19.21 -13.76 -20.04
N PRO A 759 -20.27 -14.20 -20.75
CA PRO A 759 -20.33 -14.20 -22.22
C PRO A 759 -19.98 -12.87 -22.88
N ALA A 760 -20.47 -11.75 -22.31
CA ALA A 760 -20.14 -10.40 -22.77
C ALA A 760 -18.63 -10.11 -22.73
N THR A 761 -17.91 -10.67 -21.75
CA THR A 761 -16.43 -10.56 -21.67
C THR A 761 -15.79 -11.25 -22.86
N ASN A 762 -16.25 -12.46 -23.22
CA ASN A 762 -15.71 -13.20 -24.34
C ASN A 762 -16.01 -12.51 -25.68
N ALA A 763 -17.18 -11.87 -25.83
CA ALA A 763 -17.52 -11.10 -27.01
C ALA A 763 -16.55 -9.92 -27.22
N VAL A 764 -16.28 -9.15 -26.15
CA VAL A 764 -15.31 -8.04 -26.19
C VAL A 764 -13.90 -8.55 -26.48
N LEU A 765 -13.46 -9.65 -25.84
CA LEU A 765 -12.14 -10.23 -26.11
C LEU A 765 -11.98 -10.70 -27.55
N ALA A 766 -12.99 -11.39 -28.10
CA ALA A 766 -12.97 -11.84 -29.48
C ALA A 766 -12.87 -10.66 -30.46
N TRP A 767 -13.59 -9.57 -30.19
CA TRP A 767 -13.47 -8.33 -30.96
C TRP A 767 -12.07 -7.73 -30.87
N LEU A 768 -11.51 -7.58 -29.67
CA LEU A 768 -10.15 -7.04 -29.48
C LEU A 768 -9.09 -7.82 -30.25
N VAL A 769 -9.11 -9.16 -30.13
CA VAL A 769 -8.12 -10.02 -30.79
C VAL A 769 -8.30 -9.95 -32.31
N SER A 770 -9.54 -9.91 -32.82
CA SER A 770 -9.81 -9.72 -34.26
C SER A 770 -9.24 -8.41 -34.80
N GLU A 771 -9.43 -7.28 -34.10
CA GLU A 771 -8.91 -5.98 -34.52
C GLU A 771 -7.36 -5.95 -34.47
N LEU A 772 -6.75 -6.70 -33.55
CA LEU A 772 -5.28 -6.84 -33.50
C LEU A 772 -4.75 -7.70 -34.66
N ASP A 773 -5.47 -8.77 -35.03
CA ASP A 773 -5.15 -9.59 -36.20
C ASP A 773 -5.25 -8.79 -37.51
N ASP A 774 -6.28 -7.96 -37.64
CA ASP A 774 -6.40 -7.00 -38.74
C ASP A 774 -5.21 -6.02 -38.79
N ALA A 775 -4.77 -5.51 -37.64
CA ALA A 775 -3.62 -4.63 -37.55
C ALA A 775 -2.29 -5.32 -37.90
N LEU A 776 -2.14 -6.62 -37.63
CA LEU A 776 -1.01 -7.43 -38.08
C LEU A 776 -0.94 -7.52 -39.61
N ASP A 777 -2.09 -7.47 -40.28
CA ASP A 777 -2.18 -7.41 -41.74
C ASP A 777 -2.12 -5.98 -42.32
N GLY A 778 -1.83 -4.98 -41.48
CA GLY A 778 -1.73 -3.58 -41.90
C GLY A 778 -3.07 -2.86 -42.05
N ARG A 779 -4.18 -3.45 -41.58
CA ARG A 779 -5.51 -2.81 -41.57
C ARG A 779 -5.73 -2.13 -40.22
N ALA A 780 -5.93 -0.82 -40.23
CA ALA A 780 -6.23 -0.08 -39.01
C ALA A 780 -7.61 -0.49 -38.45
N PRO A 781 -7.77 -0.56 -37.11
CA PRO A 781 -9.04 -0.92 -36.50
C PRO A 781 -10.13 0.10 -36.82
N ALA A 782 -11.37 -0.37 -36.93
CA ALA A 782 -12.51 0.52 -37.18
C ALA A 782 -12.73 1.47 -36.00
N GLN A 783 -12.52 0.97 -34.78
CA GLN A 783 -12.48 1.75 -33.56
C GLN A 783 -11.42 1.16 -32.62
N PRO A 784 -10.33 1.89 -32.27
CA PRO A 784 -9.36 1.37 -31.32
C PRO A 784 -9.99 1.27 -29.93
N PHE A 785 -9.60 0.25 -29.17
CA PHE A 785 -10.09 0.10 -27.79
C PHE A 785 -9.48 1.15 -26.86
N LEU A 786 -10.37 1.90 -26.22
CA LEU A 786 -10.10 3.01 -25.31
C LEU A 786 -10.91 2.80 -24.01
N GLY A 787 -10.45 3.39 -22.92
CA GLY A 787 -11.04 3.25 -21.58
C GLY A 787 -11.91 4.43 -21.16
N TRP A 788 -11.93 5.51 -21.95
CA TRP A 788 -12.78 6.68 -21.72
C TRP A 788 -13.78 6.87 -22.86
N THR A 789 -15.05 7.07 -22.48
CA THR A 789 -16.15 7.38 -23.39
C THR A 789 -17.03 8.48 -22.82
N VAL A 790 -17.69 9.23 -23.69
CA VAL A 790 -18.77 10.15 -23.34
C VAL A 790 -20.08 9.42 -23.61
N GLY A 791 -20.73 8.95 -22.54
CA GLY A 791 -21.91 8.08 -22.62
C GLY A 791 -21.60 6.61 -22.29
N PRO A 792 -22.50 5.67 -22.62
CA PRO A 792 -22.31 4.25 -22.36
C PRO A 792 -21.03 3.71 -22.98
N HIS A 793 -20.28 2.91 -22.23
CA HIS A 793 -19.03 2.36 -22.72
C HIS A 793 -19.29 1.13 -23.60
N PRO A 794 -18.76 1.03 -24.85
CA PRO A 794 -18.99 -0.08 -25.75
C PRO A 794 -18.71 -1.44 -25.14
N ALA A 795 -17.60 -1.55 -24.40
CA ALA A 795 -17.24 -2.79 -23.70
C ALA A 795 -18.28 -3.28 -22.68
N LEU A 796 -19.14 -2.41 -22.15
CA LEU A 796 -20.20 -2.79 -21.19
C LEU A 796 -21.56 -3.02 -21.86
N THR A 797 -21.70 -2.62 -23.13
CA THR A 797 -22.95 -2.73 -23.90
C THR A 797 -22.87 -3.76 -25.02
N MET A 798 -21.69 -4.30 -25.31
CA MET A 798 -21.47 -5.35 -26.29
C MET A 798 -21.97 -6.69 -25.72
N HIS A 799 -22.78 -7.41 -26.49
CA HIS A 799 -23.44 -8.66 -26.09
C HIS A 799 -23.19 -9.76 -27.11
#